data_AF-A0A3S4LH15-F1
#
_entry.id   AF-A0A3S4LH15-F1
#
_cell.length_a   1.000
_cell.length_b   1.000
_cell.length_c   1.000
_cell.angle_alpha   90.00
_cell.angle_beta   90.00
_cell.angle_gamma   90.00
#
_symmetry.space_group_name_H-M   'P 1'
#
loop_
_entity.id
_entity.type
_entity.pdbx_description
1 polymer ?
#
loop_
_entity_poly.entity_id
_entity_poly.type
_entity_poly.pdbx_seq_one_letter_code
_entity_poly.pdbx_strand_id
1 'polypeptide(L)'
;MDFLPFTRPSIDEDTIAAVGEVLRSGWITTGPRCQQLEAELSAFCGGRPVRLVSSATAALEMALQIAGVGPGDEVITCPLSWIATANVIMKVGATPVFVDADPATRNIDLDKIEAAITLRTRAIIPVDLAGLPVDRDRLYDIAGRHRLRVVEDAAQSMGASWNGQSIGSFGDLVSFSFHANKNMTSGEGGCLVLNDAEEARLFEKLRLQGVTRFPDGTMDVDVLGGKANLTDIAAAIGLGQLKRLDGFNARRRELARLYFQHFERALGCELPPADFEQSNWHMFQPLLPLDRMRVTRGEFIARMKAENIGVGVHYPAMHLFTLFRDKGYAEGRFPVAEDIGARTVTLPLFPACATRTCSASAKPSAPSCAPFYTEIHEYRHQPFRRHPGLQRTGRAAGAVRPPVSGAGRAEPALRDRVHQRRQPRQERGHAGRPVRPTPDVTRVVLFNGNFGQHRAILAGFEHSRGERVVTLDADLQNPPEDIRLLLAEMDKGHDYVGSIRRQRNDSLWRHVASRAMNRLREKLTRIKMTDQGCMMRAYSRRIIDTINQCNELHTFIPALAYQFSQHPTEVVVGHEERFAGESKYSLYSLIRLNFDLMTGFSIVPLQWFSLMGMAVSAGSGLLVVYLLLRRLILGPEVGGVFTLFAIAFFLIGLALFGIGLLGEYIGRIYQEVRSRPRYVIQAVLEQKGGQA
;
A
#
# COMPACT_ATOMS: atom_id res chain seq x y z
N MET A 1 5.65 11.31 -27.87
CA MET A 1 4.29 10.77 -27.72
C MET A 1 3.83 11.07 -26.32
N ASP A 2 2.56 11.41 -26.13
CA ASP A 2 1.98 11.54 -24.79
C ASP A 2 1.98 10.19 -24.07
N PHE A 3 2.12 10.20 -22.76
CA PHE A 3 2.11 8.99 -21.95
C PHE A 3 0.80 8.22 -22.11
N LEU A 4 0.90 6.96 -22.55
CA LEU A 4 -0.20 6.01 -22.63
C LEU A 4 -0.29 5.24 -21.31
N PRO A 5 -1.23 5.58 -20.40
CA PRO A 5 -1.39 4.84 -19.15
C PRO A 5 -1.93 3.43 -19.42
N PHE A 6 -1.74 2.51 -18.48
CA PHE A 6 -2.30 1.15 -18.61
C PHE A 6 -3.84 1.16 -18.57
N THR A 7 -4.43 2.13 -17.87
CA THR A 7 -5.88 2.35 -17.79
C THR A 7 -6.18 3.84 -17.58
N ARG A 8 -7.35 4.28 -18.02
CA ARG A 8 -7.88 5.63 -17.78
C ARG A 8 -9.40 5.55 -17.71
N PRO A 9 -10.05 6.05 -16.64
CA PRO A 9 -11.51 6.11 -16.58
C PRO A 9 -12.05 7.06 -17.66
N SER A 10 -13.23 6.76 -18.19
CA SER A 10 -13.92 7.59 -19.17
C SER A 10 -15.20 8.13 -18.53
N ILE A 11 -15.18 9.39 -18.09
CA ILE A 11 -16.30 10.06 -17.42
C ILE A 11 -16.75 11.22 -18.32
N ASP A 12 -18.04 11.28 -18.65
CA ASP A 12 -18.62 12.37 -19.45
C ASP A 12 -19.14 13.52 -18.58
N GLU A 13 -19.41 14.65 -19.25
CA GLU A 13 -19.92 15.87 -18.61
C GLU A 13 -21.29 15.65 -17.95
N ASP A 14 -22.15 14.80 -18.50
CA ASP A 14 -23.45 14.46 -17.89
C ASP A 14 -23.25 13.78 -16.53
N THR A 15 -22.27 12.87 -16.43
CA THR A 15 -21.90 12.23 -15.16
C THR A 15 -21.33 13.27 -14.17
N ILE A 16 -20.49 14.19 -14.64
CA ILE A 16 -19.92 15.27 -13.81
C ILE A 16 -21.01 16.20 -13.29
N ALA A 17 -21.96 16.59 -14.16
CA ALA A 17 -23.09 17.42 -13.79
C ALA A 17 -23.98 16.73 -12.73
N ALA A 18 -24.26 15.44 -12.90
CA ALA A 18 -25.02 14.64 -11.95
C ALA A 18 -24.35 14.58 -10.56
N VAL A 19 -23.02 14.48 -10.49
CA VAL A 19 -22.28 14.61 -9.22
C VAL A 19 -22.47 16.01 -8.62
N GLY A 20 -22.40 17.06 -9.46
CA GLY A 20 -22.68 18.43 -9.04
C GLY A 20 -24.09 18.61 -8.45
N GLU A 21 -25.10 17.94 -8.98
CA GLU A 21 -26.46 17.92 -8.41
C GLU A 21 -26.50 17.28 -7.04
N VAL A 22 -25.84 16.12 -6.85
CA VAL A 22 -25.75 15.45 -5.55
C VAL A 22 -25.14 16.37 -4.50
N LEU A 23 -24.04 17.04 -4.83
CA LEU A 23 -23.38 17.98 -3.92
C LEU A 23 -24.29 19.15 -3.52
N ARG A 24 -25.12 19.66 -4.44
CA ARG A 24 -26.08 20.73 -4.17
C ARG A 24 -27.30 20.25 -3.35
N SER A 25 -27.62 18.96 -3.39
CA SER A 25 -28.80 18.39 -2.72
C SER A 25 -28.68 18.24 -1.20
N GLY A 26 -27.45 18.20 -0.67
CA GLY A 26 -27.17 17.87 0.74
C GLY A 26 -27.10 16.36 1.04
N TRP A 27 -27.56 15.49 0.15
CA TRP A 27 -27.46 14.03 0.28
C TRP A 27 -26.11 13.50 -0.26
N ILE A 28 -25.02 13.77 0.47
CA ILE A 28 -23.67 13.45 0.01
C ILE A 28 -23.17 12.04 0.39
N THR A 29 -23.89 11.34 1.27
CA THR A 29 -23.64 9.93 1.66
C THR A 29 -24.73 9.04 1.07
N THR A 30 -24.93 7.82 1.57
CA THR A 30 -26.00 6.92 1.10
C THR A 30 -27.36 7.61 1.09
N GLY A 31 -28.01 7.65 -0.07
CA GLY A 31 -29.27 8.32 -0.30
C GLY A 31 -29.98 7.82 -1.59
N PRO A 32 -30.80 8.66 -2.23
CA PRO A 32 -31.59 8.30 -3.40
C PRO A 32 -30.80 7.80 -4.61
N ARG A 33 -29.57 8.30 -4.85
CA ARG A 33 -28.76 7.83 -5.99
C ARG A 33 -28.24 6.41 -5.76
N CYS A 34 -27.88 6.05 -4.53
CA CYS A 34 -27.56 4.67 -4.19
C CYS A 34 -28.75 3.73 -4.46
N GLN A 35 -29.97 4.13 -4.03
CA GLN A 35 -31.17 3.34 -4.28
C GLN A 35 -31.45 3.15 -5.77
N GLN A 36 -31.30 4.22 -6.56
CA GLN A 36 -31.45 4.16 -8.01
C GLN A 36 -30.43 3.19 -8.63
N LEU A 37 -29.15 3.28 -8.24
CA LEU A 37 -28.11 2.40 -8.78
C LEU A 37 -28.30 0.93 -8.36
N GLU A 38 -28.74 0.67 -7.12
CA GLU A 38 -29.10 -0.69 -6.68
C GLU A 38 -30.24 -1.27 -7.55
N ALA A 39 -31.25 -0.47 -7.88
CA ALA A 39 -32.36 -0.89 -8.74
C ALA A 39 -31.92 -1.16 -10.19
N GLU A 40 -31.11 -0.29 -10.79
CA GLU A 40 -30.61 -0.49 -12.16
C GLU A 40 -29.65 -1.69 -12.26
N LEU A 41 -28.78 -1.88 -11.26
CA LEU A 41 -27.92 -3.07 -11.19
C LEU A 41 -28.72 -4.35 -10.94
N SER A 42 -29.79 -4.30 -10.13
CA SER A 42 -30.69 -5.43 -9.94
C SER A 42 -31.33 -5.85 -11.25
N ALA A 43 -31.87 -4.91 -12.03
CA ALA A 43 -32.41 -5.17 -13.36
C ALA A 43 -31.34 -5.78 -14.30
N PHE A 44 -30.11 -5.24 -14.27
CA PHE A 44 -28.98 -5.79 -15.02
C PHE A 44 -28.63 -7.23 -14.61
N CYS A 45 -28.74 -7.54 -13.31
CA CYS A 45 -28.49 -8.87 -12.73
C CYS A 45 -29.75 -9.74 -12.67
N GLY A 46 -30.67 -9.61 -13.64
CA GLY A 46 -31.84 -10.49 -13.76
C GLY A 46 -32.89 -10.34 -12.65
N GLY A 47 -32.95 -9.18 -11.98
CA GLY A 47 -33.92 -8.87 -10.92
C GLY A 47 -33.49 -9.34 -9.52
N ARG A 48 -32.28 -9.87 -9.35
CA ARG A 48 -31.77 -10.31 -8.05
C ARG A 48 -31.50 -9.14 -7.11
N PRO A 49 -31.62 -9.30 -5.78
CA PRO A 49 -31.27 -8.23 -4.84
C PRO A 49 -29.80 -7.82 -4.99
N VAL A 50 -29.55 -6.52 -5.15
CA VAL A 50 -28.21 -5.94 -5.22
C VAL A 50 -28.03 -4.93 -4.11
N ARG A 51 -26.87 -4.96 -3.45
CA ARG A 51 -26.50 -3.96 -2.43
C ARG A 51 -25.14 -3.35 -2.71
N LEU A 52 -25.09 -2.02 -2.68
CA LEU A 52 -23.87 -1.25 -2.90
C LEU A 52 -23.01 -1.22 -1.64
N VAL A 53 -21.70 -1.16 -1.87
CA VAL A 53 -20.69 -1.11 -0.81
C VAL A 53 -19.48 -0.28 -1.26
N SER A 54 -18.67 0.19 -0.32
CA SER A 54 -17.52 1.05 -0.56
C SER A 54 -16.39 0.38 -1.36
N SER A 55 -16.35 -0.96 -1.44
CA SER A 55 -15.40 -1.69 -2.30
C SER A 55 -15.83 -3.15 -2.50
N ALA A 56 -15.37 -3.79 -3.58
CA ALA A 56 -15.51 -5.24 -3.75
C ALA A 56 -14.83 -6.05 -2.64
N THR A 57 -13.77 -5.52 -2.02
CA THR A 57 -13.13 -6.20 -0.87
C THR A 57 -14.11 -6.32 0.30
N ALA A 58 -14.85 -5.25 0.60
CA ALA A 58 -15.89 -5.28 1.63
C ALA A 58 -17.07 -6.18 1.22
N ALA A 59 -17.45 -6.21 -0.06
CA ALA A 59 -18.47 -7.15 -0.55
C ALA A 59 -18.04 -8.61 -0.37
N LEU A 60 -16.81 -9.00 -0.72
CA LEU A 60 -16.32 -10.36 -0.55
C LEU A 60 -16.25 -10.77 0.94
N GLU A 61 -15.81 -9.86 1.81
CA GLU A 61 -15.78 -10.08 3.27
C GLU A 61 -17.19 -10.34 3.82
N MET A 62 -18.17 -9.51 3.44
CA MET A 62 -19.57 -9.67 3.85
C MET A 62 -20.23 -10.90 3.21
N ALA A 63 -19.86 -11.25 1.98
CA ALA A 63 -20.34 -12.45 1.32
C ALA A 63 -19.89 -13.72 2.07
N LEU A 64 -18.66 -13.75 2.59
CA LEU A 64 -18.19 -14.85 3.43
C LEU A 64 -18.95 -14.91 4.77
N GLN A 65 -19.25 -13.78 5.38
CA GLN A 65 -20.07 -13.73 6.60
C GLN A 65 -21.51 -14.23 6.34
N ILE A 66 -22.12 -13.84 5.22
CA ILE A 66 -23.44 -14.34 4.78
C ILE A 66 -23.40 -15.84 4.47
N ALA A 67 -22.29 -16.33 3.89
CA ALA A 67 -22.03 -17.74 3.68
C ALA A 67 -21.80 -18.53 4.98
N GLY A 68 -21.76 -17.87 6.15
CA GLY A 68 -21.53 -18.49 7.44
C GLY A 68 -20.09 -18.94 7.68
N VAL A 69 -19.13 -18.39 6.92
CA VAL A 69 -17.71 -18.73 7.02
C VAL A 69 -17.08 -18.03 8.22
N GLY A 70 -16.36 -18.78 9.05
CA GLY A 70 -15.68 -18.25 10.22
C GLY A 70 -14.43 -19.01 10.64
N PRO A 71 -13.98 -18.84 11.90
CA PRO A 71 -12.84 -19.54 12.46
C PRO A 71 -12.95 -21.06 12.34
N GLY A 72 -11.92 -21.69 11.79
CA GLY A 72 -11.86 -23.14 11.60
C GLY A 72 -12.39 -23.64 10.25
N ASP A 73 -13.01 -22.78 9.45
CA ASP A 73 -13.43 -23.12 8.09
C ASP A 73 -12.29 -22.93 7.07
N GLU A 74 -12.43 -23.60 5.94
CA GLU A 74 -11.57 -23.49 4.77
C GLU A 74 -12.35 -22.90 3.59
N VAL A 75 -11.69 -22.01 2.85
CA VAL A 75 -12.24 -21.41 1.63
C VAL A 75 -11.26 -21.60 0.49
N ILE A 76 -11.71 -22.24 -0.58
CA ILE A 76 -10.88 -22.56 -1.74
C ILE A 76 -10.80 -21.34 -2.66
N THR A 77 -9.60 -20.97 -3.14
CA THR A 77 -9.40 -19.90 -4.12
C THR A 77 -8.12 -20.14 -4.93
N CYS A 78 -7.82 -19.27 -5.90
CA CYS A 78 -6.62 -19.34 -6.73
C CYS A 78 -5.52 -18.42 -6.18
N PRO A 79 -4.24 -18.86 -6.13
CA PRO A 79 -3.14 -17.98 -5.74
C PRO A 79 -2.81 -16.94 -6.83
N LEU A 80 -3.34 -17.08 -8.04
CA LEU A 80 -3.19 -16.14 -9.15
C LEU A 80 -4.35 -15.13 -9.19
N SER A 81 -4.45 -14.27 -8.18
CA SER A 81 -5.45 -13.19 -8.15
C SER A 81 -4.96 -11.98 -7.34
N TRP A 82 -5.81 -10.96 -7.21
CA TRP A 82 -5.54 -9.84 -6.32
C TRP A 82 -5.59 -10.28 -4.85
N ILE A 83 -4.69 -9.74 -4.02
CA ILE A 83 -4.51 -10.17 -2.62
C ILE A 83 -5.77 -10.05 -1.75
N ALA A 84 -6.72 -9.16 -2.11
CA ALA A 84 -7.96 -9.03 -1.37
C ALA A 84 -8.74 -10.36 -1.29
N THR A 85 -8.72 -11.17 -2.36
CA THR A 85 -9.44 -12.46 -2.44
C THR A 85 -9.06 -13.38 -1.28
N ALA A 86 -7.78 -13.48 -0.92
CA ALA A 86 -7.34 -14.30 0.21
C ALA A 86 -7.34 -13.55 1.56
N ASN A 87 -7.15 -12.23 1.55
CA ASN A 87 -7.17 -11.43 2.78
C ASN A 87 -8.53 -11.45 3.47
N VAL A 88 -9.63 -11.40 2.70
CA VAL A 88 -10.98 -11.44 3.28
C VAL A 88 -11.29 -12.78 3.96
N ILE A 89 -10.76 -13.89 3.42
CA ILE A 89 -10.85 -15.22 4.05
C ILE A 89 -10.19 -15.19 5.42
N MET A 90 -8.97 -14.66 5.50
CA MET A 90 -8.24 -14.54 6.77
C MET A 90 -8.90 -13.57 7.76
N LYS A 91 -9.50 -12.48 7.26
CA LYS A 91 -10.20 -11.50 8.10
C LYS A 91 -11.43 -12.07 8.81
N VAL A 92 -12.19 -12.94 8.13
CA VAL A 92 -13.32 -13.64 8.78
C VAL A 92 -12.87 -14.79 9.68
N GLY A 93 -11.55 -15.03 9.80
CA GLY A 93 -10.96 -16.07 10.65
C GLY A 93 -10.78 -17.43 9.97
N ALA A 94 -11.17 -17.57 8.71
CA ALA A 94 -11.04 -18.80 7.94
C ALA A 94 -9.64 -18.98 7.32
N THR A 95 -9.37 -20.18 6.82
CA THR A 95 -8.10 -20.53 6.17
C THR A 95 -8.25 -20.54 4.65
N PRO A 96 -7.47 -19.73 3.90
CA PRO A 96 -7.43 -19.84 2.44
C PRO A 96 -6.72 -21.14 2.03
N VAL A 97 -7.40 -21.94 1.23
CA VAL A 97 -6.86 -23.14 0.58
C VAL A 97 -6.67 -22.83 -0.89
N PHE A 98 -5.43 -22.85 -1.35
CA PHE A 98 -5.11 -22.52 -2.74
C PHE A 98 -5.18 -23.76 -3.64
N VAL A 99 -5.79 -23.56 -4.82
CA VAL A 99 -5.77 -24.48 -5.95
C VAL A 99 -5.08 -23.77 -7.12
N ASP A 100 -4.19 -24.47 -7.82
CA ASP A 100 -3.38 -23.88 -8.90
C ASP A 100 -4.25 -23.35 -10.05
N ALA A 101 -3.67 -22.51 -10.88
CA ALA A 101 -4.33 -21.99 -12.08
C ALA A 101 -4.30 -23.02 -13.22
N ASP A 102 -5.26 -22.92 -14.13
CA ASP A 102 -5.21 -23.56 -15.45
C ASP A 102 -4.32 -22.70 -16.38
N PRO A 103 -3.30 -23.26 -17.05
CA PRO A 103 -2.41 -22.51 -17.91
C PRO A 103 -3.12 -21.87 -19.11
N ALA A 104 -4.20 -22.49 -19.61
CA ALA A 104 -4.94 -21.99 -20.76
C ALA A 104 -5.77 -20.76 -20.38
N THR A 105 -6.67 -20.90 -19.40
CA THR A 105 -7.60 -19.83 -19.01
C THR A 105 -7.00 -18.83 -18.03
N ARG A 106 -6.00 -19.25 -17.25
CA ARG A 106 -5.36 -18.52 -16.13
C ARG A 106 -6.28 -18.26 -14.94
N ASN A 107 -7.47 -18.85 -14.98
CA ASN A 107 -8.36 -18.93 -13.85
C ASN A 107 -8.01 -20.17 -12.99
N ILE A 108 -8.71 -20.35 -11.87
CA ILE A 108 -8.58 -21.55 -11.03
C ILE A 108 -8.81 -22.83 -11.85
N ASP A 109 -7.97 -23.84 -11.65
CA ASP A 109 -8.11 -25.14 -12.28
C ASP A 109 -9.21 -25.96 -11.58
N LEU A 110 -10.36 -26.09 -12.23
CA LEU A 110 -11.51 -26.80 -11.68
C LEU A 110 -11.27 -28.31 -11.51
N ASP A 111 -10.34 -28.92 -12.26
CA ASP A 111 -9.98 -30.33 -12.10
C ASP A 111 -9.26 -30.60 -10.77
N LYS A 112 -8.65 -29.57 -10.18
CA LYS A 112 -7.87 -29.68 -8.95
C LYS A 112 -8.66 -29.30 -7.70
N ILE A 113 -9.89 -28.78 -7.83
CA ILE A 113 -10.68 -28.31 -6.68
C ILE A 113 -11.07 -29.47 -5.77
N GLU A 114 -11.61 -30.56 -6.31
CA GLU A 114 -12.15 -31.66 -5.49
C GLU A 114 -11.10 -32.29 -4.57
N ALA A 115 -9.85 -32.37 -5.03
CA ALA A 115 -8.73 -32.87 -4.24
C ALA A 115 -8.36 -31.95 -3.06
N ALA A 116 -8.74 -30.68 -3.11
CA ALA A 116 -8.51 -29.69 -2.05
C ALA A 116 -9.69 -29.60 -1.06
N ILE A 117 -10.82 -30.25 -1.34
CA ILE A 117 -11.99 -30.24 -0.46
C ILE A 117 -11.73 -31.10 0.78
N THR A 118 -12.01 -30.54 1.94
CA THR A 118 -11.99 -31.23 3.24
C THR A 118 -13.33 -31.05 3.95
N LEU A 119 -13.50 -31.68 5.11
CA LEU A 119 -14.68 -31.47 5.97
C LEU A 119 -14.81 -30.03 6.50
N ARG A 120 -13.72 -29.23 6.43
CA ARG A 120 -13.72 -27.81 6.81
C ARG A 120 -14.07 -26.89 5.66
N THR A 121 -14.11 -27.37 4.42
CA THR A 121 -14.40 -26.52 3.27
C THR A 121 -15.85 -26.04 3.32
N ARG A 122 -16.03 -24.72 3.25
CA ARG A 122 -17.36 -24.08 3.26
C ARG A 122 -17.71 -23.35 1.99
N ALA A 123 -16.72 -22.74 1.35
CA ALA A 123 -16.94 -21.92 0.17
C ALA A 123 -15.81 -22.05 -0.85
N ILE A 124 -16.13 -21.73 -2.09
CA ILE A 124 -15.19 -21.55 -3.19
C ILE A 124 -15.29 -20.08 -3.65
N ILE A 125 -14.14 -19.41 -3.79
CA ILE A 125 -14.03 -18.09 -4.40
C ILE A 125 -13.31 -18.23 -5.75
N PRO A 126 -14.04 -18.45 -6.85
CA PRO A 126 -13.46 -18.30 -8.19
C PRO A 126 -13.19 -16.82 -8.45
N VAL A 127 -12.13 -16.53 -9.20
CA VAL A 127 -11.83 -15.18 -9.69
C VAL A 127 -11.91 -15.23 -11.20
N ASP A 128 -12.67 -14.32 -11.77
CA ASP A 128 -12.75 -14.16 -13.22
C ASP A 128 -11.62 -13.23 -13.70
N LEU A 129 -10.41 -13.78 -13.81
CA LEU A 129 -9.23 -13.00 -14.11
C LEU A 129 -9.35 -12.34 -15.50
N ALA A 130 -8.98 -11.06 -15.57
CA ALA A 130 -9.09 -10.21 -16.76
C ALA A 130 -10.52 -10.11 -17.34
N GLY A 131 -11.54 -10.50 -16.55
CA GLY A 131 -12.94 -10.48 -16.95
C GLY A 131 -13.37 -11.65 -17.83
N LEU A 132 -12.59 -12.74 -17.84
CA LEU A 132 -12.98 -14.04 -18.41
C LEU A 132 -13.58 -14.90 -17.29
N PRO A 133 -14.88 -15.28 -17.38
CA PRO A 133 -15.48 -16.17 -16.39
C PRO A 133 -14.86 -17.57 -16.38
N VAL A 134 -14.78 -18.19 -15.19
CA VAL A 134 -14.59 -19.65 -15.09
C VAL A 134 -15.79 -20.40 -15.62
N ASP A 135 -15.61 -21.67 -15.97
CA ASP A 135 -16.71 -22.57 -16.33
C ASP A 135 -17.72 -22.67 -15.18
N ARG A 136 -18.86 -21.99 -15.34
CA ARG A 136 -19.88 -21.86 -14.30
C ARG A 136 -20.66 -23.14 -14.13
N ASP A 137 -20.94 -23.86 -15.21
CA ASP A 137 -21.69 -25.13 -15.14
C ASP A 137 -20.90 -26.14 -14.30
N ARG A 138 -19.60 -26.27 -14.58
CA ARG A 138 -18.71 -27.15 -13.85
C ARG A 138 -18.47 -26.70 -12.41
N LEU A 139 -18.27 -25.40 -12.18
CA LEU A 139 -18.09 -24.85 -10.83
C LEU A 139 -19.29 -25.16 -9.93
N TYR A 140 -20.51 -24.90 -10.43
CA TYR A 140 -21.73 -25.11 -9.65
C TYR A 140 -22.10 -26.60 -9.52
N ASP A 141 -21.71 -27.46 -10.46
CA ASP A 141 -21.79 -28.92 -10.27
C ASP A 141 -20.92 -29.38 -9.08
N ILE A 142 -19.66 -28.97 -9.04
CA ILE A 142 -18.73 -29.30 -7.93
C ILE A 142 -19.29 -28.77 -6.61
N ALA A 143 -19.68 -27.49 -6.57
CA ALA A 143 -20.23 -26.88 -5.37
C ALA A 143 -21.51 -27.59 -4.89
N GLY A 144 -22.40 -27.96 -5.81
CA GLY A 144 -23.64 -28.68 -5.51
C GLY A 144 -23.39 -30.07 -4.93
N ARG A 145 -22.49 -30.86 -5.53
CA ARG A 145 -22.13 -32.21 -5.04
C ARG A 145 -21.54 -32.19 -3.64
N HIS A 146 -20.81 -31.13 -3.29
CA HIS A 146 -20.15 -30.98 -1.99
C HIS A 146 -20.89 -30.04 -1.01
N ARG A 147 -22.05 -29.49 -1.40
CA ARG A 147 -22.84 -28.52 -0.61
C ARG A 147 -22.01 -27.31 -0.15
N LEU A 148 -21.20 -26.77 -1.04
CA LEU A 148 -20.37 -25.60 -0.80
C LEU A 148 -21.07 -24.33 -1.29
N ARG A 149 -20.84 -23.22 -0.60
CA ARG A 149 -21.22 -21.88 -1.10
C ARG A 149 -20.25 -21.46 -2.20
N VAL A 150 -20.73 -20.62 -3.12
CA VAL A 150 -19.89 -19.99 -4.14
C VAL A 150 -19.95 -18.48 -3.95
N VAL A 151 -18.78 -17.87 -3.75
CA VAL A 151 -18.65 -16.41 -3.68
C VAL A 151 -17.83 -15.99 -4.89
N GLU A 152 -18.49 -15.58 -5.96
CA GLU A 152 -17.82 -15.18 -7.19
C GLU A 152 -17.11 -13.83 -7.01
N ASP A 153 -15.78 -13.84 -7.12
CA ASP A 153 -14.98 -12.61 -7.28
C ASP A 153 -15.03 -12.17 -8.75
N ALA A 154 -16.18 -11.57 -9.09
CA ALA A 154 -16.47 -10.98 -10.39
C ALA A 154 -15.99 -9.52 -10.47
N ALA A 155 -15.01 -9.11 -9.65
CA ALA A 155 -14.51 -7.74 -9.60
C ALA A 155 -14.09 -7.19 -10.97
N GLN A 156 -13.75 -8.07 -11.91
CA GLN A 156 -13.29 -7.73 -13.26
C GLN A 156 -14.30 -8.09 -14.36
N SER A 157 -15.48 -8.62 -14.02
CA SER A 157 -16.43 -9.26 -14.96
C SER A 157 -17.73 -8.49 -15.19
N MET A 158 -17.81 -7.22 -14.81
CA MET A 158 -19.02 -6.45 -15.06
C MET A 158 -19.32 -6.35 -16.57
N GLY A 159 -20.46 -6.91 -16.99
CA GLY A 159 -20.84 -7.09 -18.39
C GLY A 159 -20.13 -8.22 -19.15
N ALA A 160 -19.52 -9.17 -18.44
CA ALA A 160 -19.18 -10.49 -18.97
C ALA A 160 -20.40 -11.42 -18.94
N SER A 161 -20.33 -12.54 -19.67
CA SER A 161 -21.40 -13.54 -19.70
C SER A 161 -20.84 -14.97 -19.70
N TRP A 162 -21.67 -15.93 -19.30
CA TRP A 162 -21.42 -17.36 -19.47
C TRP A 162 -22.60 -17.98 -20.22
N ASN A 163 -22.34 -18.65 -21.34
CA ASN A 163 -23.41 -19.24 -22.19
C ASN A 163 -24.56 -18.26 -22.51
N GLY A 164 -24.24 -16.98 -22.74
CA GLY A 164 -25.20 -15.92 -23.05
C GLY A 164 -25.95 -15.33 -21.85
N GLN A 165 -25.73 -15.83 -20.63
CA GLN A 165 -26.29 -15.26 -19.40
C GLN A 165 -25.28 -14.30 -18.74
N SER A 166 -25.73 -13.10 -18.38
CA SER A 166 -24.87 -12.10 -17.72
C SER A 166 -24.37 -12.60 -16.36
N ILE A 167 -23.08 -12.42 -16.06
CA ILE A 167 -22.56 -12.68 -14.72
C ILE A 167 -23.32 -11.84 -13.71
N GLY A 168 -23.68 -12.44 -12.56
CA GLY A 168 -24.56 -11.83 -11.56
C GLY A 168 -26.04 -12.20 -11.72
N SER A 169 -26.51 -12.58 -12.92
CA SER A 169 -27.93 -12.94 -13.12
C SER A 169 -28.31 -14.33 -12.62
N PHE A 170 -27.33 -15.18 -12.32
CA PHE A 170 -27.47 -16.53 -11.80
C PHE A 170 -26.33 -16.83 -10.81
N GLY A 171 -26.32 -18.05 -10.27
CA GLY A 171 -25.32 -18.48 -9.30
C GLY A 171 -25.71 -18.15 -7.86
N ASP A 172 -24.71 -18.10 -6.98
CA ASP A 172 -24.82 -17.81 -5.56
C ASP A 172 -24.40 -16.34 -5.30
N LEU A 173 -23.43 -16.04 -4.44
CA LEU A 173 -23.08 -14.65 -4.11
C LEU A 173 -22.09 -14.07 -5.14
N VAL A 174 -22.38 -12.91 -5.74
CA VAL A 174 -21.52 -12.33 -6.80
C VAL A 174 -21.05 -10.93 -6.44
N SER A 175 -19.74 -10.74 -6.31
CA SER A 175 -19.13 -9.46 -5.98
C SER A 175 -18.58 -8.74 -7.20
N PHE A 176 -18.99 -7.48 -7.40
CA PHE A 176 -18.43 -6.60 -8.43
C PHE A 176 -17.65 -5.43 -7.84
N SER A 177 -16.65 -4.94 -8.57
CA SER A 177 -15.83 -3.78 -8.20
C SER A 177 -16.08 -2.61 -9.14
N PHE A 178 -16.17 -1.42 -8.54
CA PHE A 178 -16.29 -0.14 -9.22
C PHE A 178 -15.08 0.77 -8.92
N HIS A 179 -13.92 0.16 -8.62
CA HIS A 179 -12.67 0.89 -8.47
C HIS A 179 -12.29 1.59 -9.78
N ALA A 180 -11.53 2.69 -9.69
CA ALA A 180 -11.12 3.57 -10.79
C ALA A 180 -10.59 2.89 -12.07
N ASN A 181 -10.00 1.69 -11.96
CA ASN A 181 -9.45 0.95 -13.09
C ASN A 181 -10.42 -0.03 -13.78
N LYS A 182 -11.61 -0.29 -13.21
CA LYS A 182 -12.58 -1.28 -13.69
C LYS A 182 -13.33 -0.81 -14.94
N ASN A 183 -14.05 -1.72 -15.59
CA ASN A 183 -14.76 -1.42 -16.84
C ASN A 183 -15.87 -0.37 -16.66
N MET A 184 -16.49 -0.36 -15.48
CA MET A 184 -17.24 0.77 -14.95
C MET A 184 -16.66 1.16 -13.59
N THR A 185 -16.79 2.43 -13.20
CA THR A 185 -16.19 2.98 -11.98
C THR A 185 -17.17 3.84 -11.20
N SER A 186 -16.95 3.99 -9.90
CA SER A 186 -17.54 5.00 -9.02
C SER A 186 -16.46 5.79 -8.28
N GLY A 187 -15.23 5.77 -8.79
CA GLY A 187 -14.01 6.16 -8.09
C GLY A 187 -13.53 5.02 -7.20
N GLU A 188 -14.27 4.78 -6.12
CA GLU A 188 -14.19 3.59 -5.28
C GLU A 188 -15.62 3.05 -5.08
N GLY A 189 -15.75 1.73 -5.00
CA GLY A 189 -17.05 1.09 -4.82
C GLY A 189 -17.09 -0.37 -5.23
N GLY A 190 -18.24 -0.97 -5.00
CA GLY A 190 -18.62 -2.30 -5.46
C GLY A 190 -20.07 -2.60 -5.12
N CYS A 191 -20.50 -3.80 -5.47
CA CYS A 191 -21.76 -4.35 -5.00
C CYS A 191 -21.64 -5.84 -4.69
N LEU A 192 -22.63 -6.34 -3.97
CA LEU A 192 -22.89 -7.76 -3.83
C LEU A 192 -24.28 -8.04 -4.43
N VAL A 193 -24.35 -9.01 -5.34
CA VAL A 193 -25.59 -9.62 -5.81
C VAL A 193 -25.90 -10.81 -4.90
N LEU A 194 -27.14 -10.85 -4.40
CA LEU A 194 -27.59 -11.80 -3.40
C LEU A 194 -28.68 -12.71 -3.98
N ASN A 195 -29.04 -13.76 -3.25
CA ASN A 195 -30.07 -14.71 -3.69
C ASN A 195 -31.47 -14.25 -3.30
N ASP A 196 -31.62 -13.70 -2.08
CA ASP A 196 -32.92 -13.39 -1.51
C ASP A 196 -32.91 -12.16 -0.60
N ALA A 197 -34.09 -11.82 -0.08
CA ALA A 197 -34.29 -10.66 0.77
C ALA A 197 -33.68 -10.81 2.17
N GLU A 198 -33.51 -12.04 2.69
CA GLU A 198 -32.91 -12.27 4.01
C GLU A 198 -31.40 -12.01 3.96
N GLU A 199 -30.72 -12.55 2.94
CA GLU A 199 -29.30 -12.24 2.70
C GLU A 199 -29.09 -10.73 2.49
N ALA A 200 -29.99 -10.07 1.76
CA ALA A 200 -29.92 -8.62 1.53
C ALA A 200 -30.07 -7.82 2.84
N ARG A 201 -30.98 -8.21 3.73
CA ARG A 201 -31.13 -7.57 5.05
C ARG A 201 -29.89 -7.79 5.92
N LEU A 202 -29.35 -9.01 5.94
CA LEU A 202 -28.11 -9.29 6.67
C LEU A 202 -26.95 -8.43 6.13
N PHE A 203 -26.82 -8.33 4.81
CA PHE A 203 -25.83 -7.46 4.18
C PHE A 203 -25.98 -5.99 4.61
N GLU A 204 -27.22 -5.46 4.62
CA GLU A 204 -27.47 -4.08 5.03
C GLU A 204 -27.01 -3.79 6.46
N LYS A 205 -27.25 -4.73 7.38
CA LYS A 205 -26.76 -4.66 8.76
C LYS A 205 -25.23 -4.71 8.80
N LEU A 206 -24.62 -5.70 8.16
CA LEU A 206 -23.16 -5.85 8.09
C LEU A 206 -22.47 -4.62 7.47
N ARG A 207 -23.10 -3.98 6.49
CA ARG A 207 -22.57 -2.80 5.80
C ARG A 207 -22.46 -1.57 6.71
N LEU A 208 -23.35 -1.45 7.70
CA LEU A 208 -23.49 -0.24 8.51
C LEU A 208 -23.72 -0.55 9.99
N GLN A 209 -22.65 -0.94 10.67
CA GLN A 209 -22.54 -1.05 12.14
C GLN A 209 -23.50 -2.06 12.80
N GLY A 210 -24.20 -2.88 12.03
CA GLY A 210 -25.23 -3.81 12.52
C GLY A 210 -26.54 -3.13 12.91
N VAL A 211 -26.69 -1.83 12.61
CA VAL A 211 -27.81 -1.02 13.12
C VAL A 211 -29.09 -1.31 12.35
N THR A 212 -30.14 -1.64 13.10
CA THR A 212 -31.54 -1.60 12.64
C THR A 212 -32.26 -0.47 13.35
N ARG A 213 -33.04 0.34 12.62
CA ARG A 213 -33.86 1.43 13.19
C ARG A 213 -35.33 1.07 13.10
N PHE A 214 -36.08 1.30 14.18
CA PHE A 214 -37.50 0.96 14.27
C PHE A 214 -38.39 2.22 14.16
N PRO A 215 -39.67 2.06 13.78
CA PRO A 215 -40.59 3.19 13.61
C PRO A 215 -40.85 4.03 14.87
N ASP A 216 -40.64 3.46 16.05
CA ASP A 216 -40.77 4.14 17.35
C ASP A 216 -39.55 5.00 17.72
N GLY A 217 -38.54 5.07 16.83
CA GLY A 217 -37.30 5.83 17.03
C GLY A 217 -36.21 5.08 17.80
N THR A 218 -36.47 3.83 18.21
CA THR A 218 -35.43 2.98 18.81
C THR A 218 -34.48 2.41 17.75
N MET A 219 -33.31 1.96 18.21
CA MET A 219 -32.35 1.26 17.37
C MET A 219 -31.78 0.05 18.12
N ASP A 220 -31.47 -0.99 17.37
CA ASP A 220 -30.83 -2.20 17.89
C ASP A 220 -29.64 -2.62 17.01
N VAL A 221 -28.72 -3.37 17.61
CA VAL A 221 -27.52 -3.90 16.96
C VAL A 221 -27.37 -5.37 17.33
N ASP A 222 -27.72 -6.26 16.39
CA ASP A 222 -27.72 -7.71 16.60
C ASP A 222 -26.59 -8.44 15.88
N VAL A 223 -25.82 -7.74 15.04
CA VAL A 223 -24.64 -8.27 14.34
C VAL A 223 -23.46 -7.30 14.42
N LEU A 224 -22.24 -7.83 14.42
CA LEU A 224 -21.03 -7.00 14.35
C LEU A 224 -20.81 -6.49 12.92
N GLY A 225 -21.40 -5.34 12.60
CA GLY A 225 -21.24 -4.71 11.28
C GLY A 225 -20.03 -3.78 11.14
N GLY A 226 -19.62 -3.55 9.90
CA GLY A 226 -18.55 -2.62 9.53
C GLY A 226 -19.05 -1.23 9.13
N LYS A 227 -18.19 -0.43 8.49
CA LYS A 227 -18.54 0.88 7.92
C LYS A 227 -18.14 0.89 6.45
N ALA A 228 -19.04 0.44 5.58
CA ALA A 228 -18.75 0.25 4.17
C ALA A 228 -19.88 0.72 3.24
N ASN A 229 -20.77 1.60 3.70
CA ASN A 229 -21.82 2.14 2.85
C ASN A 229 -21.24 3.03 1.72
N LEU A 230 -21.79 2.91 0.50
CA LEU A 230 -21.42 3.76 -0.64
C LEU A 230 -22.09 5.13 -0.54
N THR A 231 -21.46 6.17 -1.07
CA THR A 231 -22.02 7.53 -1.11
C THR A 231 -22.85 7.78 -2.37
N ASP A 232 -23.83 8.68 -2.30
CA ASP A 232 -24.57 9.13 -3.49
C ASP A 232 -23.68 9.83 -4.52
N ILE A 233 -22.55 10.39 -4.09
CA ILE A 233 -21.52 10.92 -5.00
C ILE A 233 -20.97 9.80 -5.88
N ALA A 234 -20.54 8.70 -5.26
CA ALA A 234 -20.02 7.53 -5.98
C ALA A 234 -21.13 6.85 -6.80
N ALA A 235 -22.35 6.76 -6.26
CA ALA A 235 -23.49 6.18 -6.98
C ALA A 235 -23.88 7.00 -8.22
N ALA A 236 -23.80 8.34 -8.18
CA ALA A 236 -24.03 9.18 -9.36
C ALA A 236 -23.02 8.90 -10.48
N ILE A 237 -21.74 8.68 -10.12
CA ILE A 237 -20.73 8.23 -11.09
C ILE A 237 -21.10 6.86 -11.65
N GLY A 238 -21.47 5.91 -10.78
CA GLY A 238 -21.87 4.56 -11.16
C GLY A 238 -23.06 4.53 -12.12
N LEU A 239 -24.08 5.36 -11.91
CA LEU A 239 -25.25 5.50 -12.80
C LEU A 239 -24.84 6.00 -14.19
N GLY A 240 -23.98 7.01 -14.25
CA GLY A 240 -23.45 7.51 -15.52
C GLY A 240 -22.64 6.44 -16.28
N GLN A 241 -21.83 5.66 -15.55
CA GLN A 241 -21.03 4.59 -16.14
C GLN A 241 -21.86 3.38 -16.59
N LEU A 242 -22.89 2.99 -15.82
CA LEU A 242 -23.72 1.81 -16.12
C LEU A 242 -24.42 1.97 -17.47
N LYS A 243 -24.94 3.17 -17.78
CA LYS A 243 -25.54 3.52 -19.09
C LYS A 243 -24.60 3.32 -20.28
N ARG A 244 -23.29 3.36 -20.04
CA ARG A 244 -22.25 3.29 -21.08
C ARG A 244 -21.47 1.97 -21.07
N LEU A 245 -21.76 1.09 -20.12
CA LEU A 245 -21.02 -0.16 -19.90
C LEU A 245 -20.93 -1.02 -21.16
N ASP A 246 -22.04 -1.21 -21.87
CA ASP A 246 -22.07 -2.01 -23.11
C ASP A 246 -21.16 -1.43 -24.19
N GLY A 247 -21.17 -0.11 -24.35
CA GLY A 247 -20.26 0.59 -25.27
C GLY A 247 -18.80 0.47 -24.86
N PHE A 248 -18.50 0.54 -23.56
CA PHE A 248 -17.14 0.34 -23.03
C PHE A 248 -16.64 -1.08 -23.29
N ASN A 249 -17.46 -2.09 -23.00
CA ASN A 249 -17.12 -3.50 -23.21
C ASN A 249 -16.98 -3.83 -24.71
N ALA A 250 -17.86 -3.29 -25.57
CA ALA A 250 -17.74 -3.44 -27.02
C ALA A 250 -16.43 -2.83 -27.56
N ARG A 251 -16.07 -1.64 -27.08
CA ARG A 251 -14.81 -0.99 -27.46
C ARG A 251 -13.59 -1.77 -26.99
N ARG A 252 -13.61 -2.34 -25.79
CA ARG A 252 -12.54 -3.22 -25.28
C ARG A 252 -12.39 -4.49 -26.13
N ARG A 253 -13.50 -5.12 -26.52
CA ARG A 253 -13.49 -6.26 -27.46
C ARG A 253 -12.86 -5.91 -28.80
N GLU A 254 -13.17 -4.74 -29.36
CA GLU A 254 -12.54 -4.25 -30.60
C GLU A 254 -11.02 -4.06 -30.44
N LEU A 255 -10.59 -3.40 -29.36
CA LEU A 255 -9.17 -3.19 -29.06
C LEU A 255 -8.42 -4.51 -28.83
N ALA A 256 -9.03 -5.48 -28.16
CA ALA A 256 -8.46 -6.81 -27.99
C ALA A 256 -8.27 -7.52 -29.34
N ARG A 257 -9.24 -7.46 -30.26
CA ARG A 257 -9.08 -7.99 -31.63
C ARG A 257 -7.91 -7.33 -32.36
N LEU A 258 -7.74 -6.02 -32.21
CA LEU A 258 -6.59 -5.30 -32.79
C LEU A 258 -5.26 -5.76 -32.19
N TYR A 259 -5.20 -6.04 -30.90
CA TYR A 259 -4.02 -6.68 -30.30
C TYR A 259 -3.73 -8.01 -30.99
N PHE A 260 -4.68 -8.95 -31.08
CA PHE A 260 -4.43 -10.23 -31.76
C PHE A 260 -4.03 -10.10 -33.22
N GLN A 261 -4.59 -9.12 -33.95
CA GLN A 261 -4.26 -8.87 -35.36
C GLN A 261 -2.84 -8.32 -35.56
N HIS A 262 -2.36 -7.50 -34.63
CA HIS A 262 -1.07 -6.82 -34.77
C HIS A 262 0.06 -7.44 -33.95
N PHE A 263 -0.25 -8.32 -33.00
CA PHE A 263 0.77 -8.98 -32.18
C PHE A 263 1.62 -9.93 -33.03
N GLU A 264 2.93 -9.70 -33.08
CA GLU A 264 3.81 -10.58 -33.82
C GLU A 264 4.04 -11.91 -33.11
N ARG A 265 3.57 -13.00 -33.74
CA ARG A 265 3.80 -14.37 -33.25
C ARG A 265 5.28 -14.72 -33.11
N ALA A 266 6.16 -14.09 -33.91
CA ALA A 266 7.60 -14.31 -33.86
C ALA A 266 8.23 -13.93 -32.51
N LEU A 267 7.59 -13.04 -31.75
CA LEU A 267 8.03 -12.62 -30.42
C LEU A 267 7.97 -13.74 -29.39
N GLY A 268 7.18 -14.78 -29.63
CA GLY A 268 7.06 -15.93 -28.73
C GLY A 268 6.31 -15.65 -27.42
N CYS A 269 5.67 -14.49 -27.27
CA CYS A 269 4.77 -14.24 -26.16
C CYS A 269 3.53 -15.12 -26.24
N GLU A 270 3.06 -15.57 -25.09
CA GLU A 270 1.80 -16.30 -24.98
C GLU A 270 0.65 -15.31 -24.76
N LEU A 271 -0.33 -15.33 -25.65
CA LEU A 271 -1.46 -14.40 -25.60
C LEU A 271 -2.58 -14.94 -24.70
N PRO A 272 -3.45 -14.06 -24.14
CA PRO A 272 -4.64 -14.52 -23.44
C PRO A 272 -5.56 -15.32 -24.37
N PRO A 273 -6.47 -16.16 -23.81
CA PRO A 273 -7.51 -16.82 -24.61
C PRO A 273 -8.28 -15.83 -25.47
N ALA A 274 -8.48 -16.16 -26.74
CA ALA A 274 -9.20 -15.33 -27.69
C ALA A 274 -10.72 -15.51 -27.56
N ASP A 275 -11.26 -15.31 -26.35
CA ASP A 275 -12.69 -15.40 -26.07
C ASP A 275 -13.36 -14.03 -26.28
N PHE A 276 -14.22 -13.91 -27.30
CA PHE A 276 -14.96 -12.69 -27.62
C PHE A 276 -16.46 -12.79 -27.35
N GLU A 277 -16.90 -13.88 -26.74
CA GLU A 277 -18.31 -14.18 -26.47
C GLU A 277 -18.62 -13.94 -24.99
N GLN A 278 -17.75 -14.42 -24.12
CA GLN A 278 -17.93 -14.47 -22.67
C GLN A 278 -17.16 -13.35 -21.96
N SER A 279 -15.93 -13.08 -22.40
CA SER A 279 -15.06 -12.09 -21.77
C SER A 279 -15.49 -10.64 -22.03
N ASN A 280 -15.43 -9.80 -20.99
CA ASN A 280 -15.61 -8.35 -21.11
C ASN A 280 -14.30 -7.60 -21.46
N TRP A 281 -13.17 -8.33 -21.59
CA TRP A 281 -11.85 -7.77 -21.88
C TRP A 281 -11.45 -6.63 -20.94
N HIS A 282 -11.51 -6.87 -19.63
CA HIS A 282 -11.03 -5.91 -18.64
C HIS A 282 -9.53 -5.62 -18.81
N MET A 283 -8.72 -6.65 -19.11
CA MET A 283 -7.28 -6.53 -19.31
C MET A 283 -6.80 -7.36 -20.51
N PHE A 284 -5.69 -6.93 -21.13
CA PHE A 284 -4.96 -7.73 -22.11
C PHE A 284 -3.59 -8.12 -21.53
N GLN A 285 -3.38 -9.42 -21.31
CA GLN A 285 -2.25 -9.93 -20.54
C GLN A 285 -1.37 -10.90 -21.35
N PRO A 286 -0.36 -10.46 -22.10
CA PRO A 286 0.61 -11.40 -22.67
C PRO A 286 1.57 -11.94 -21.59
N LEU A 287 2.05 -13.17 -21.78
CA LEU A 287 3.15 -13.75 -20.99
C LEU A 287 4.45 -13.63 -21.77
N LEU A 288 5.45 -13.00 -21.16
CA LEU A 288 6.77 -12.83 -21.75
C LEU A 288 7.53 -14.17 -21.84
N PRO A 289 8.25 -14.47 -22.93
CA PRO A 289 9.12 -15.65 -23.03
C PRO A 289 10.46 -15.37 -22.35
N LEU A 290 10.46 -15.29 -21.01
CA LEU A 290 11.62 -14.86 -20.22
C LEU A 290 12.87 -15.71 -20.46
N ASP A 291 12.70 -16.98 -20.80
CA ASP A 291 13.76 -17.94 -21.17
C ASP A 291 14.48 -17.56 -22.48
N ARG A 292 13.84 -16.75 -23.33
CA ARG A 292 14.34 -16.31 -24.63
C ARG A 292 14.73 -14.83 -24.65
N MET A 293 14.52 -14.12 -23.54
CA MET A 293 14.81 -12.69 -23.40
C MET A 293 16.15 -12.49 -22.67
N ARG A 294 16.89 -11.42 -23.00
CA ARG A 294 18.11 -11.05 -22.25
C ARG A 294 17.81 -10.07 -21.11
N VAL A 295 16.58 -9.57 -21.04
CA VAL A 295 16.09 -8.70 -19.97
C VAL A 295 15.07 -9.39 -19.08
N THR A 296 15.08 -8.98 -17.83
CA THR A 296 14.04 -9.32 -16.85
C THR A 296 12.71 -8.63 -17.19
N ARG A 297 11.60 -9.13 -16.64
CA ARG A 297 10.30 -8.45 -16.72
C ARG A 297 10.36 -7.01 -16.18
N GLY A 298 11.12 -6.78 -15.11
CA GLY A 298 11.27 -5.44 -14.52
C GLY A 298 11.93 -4.45 -15.48
N GLU A 299 13.00 -4.87 -16.15
CA GLU A 299 13.66 -4.08 -17.19
C GLU A 299 12.77 -3.89 -18.42
N PHE A 300 11.98 -4.90 -18.81
CA PHE A 300 10.98 -4.77 -19.85
C PHE A 300 9.96 -3.66 -19.52
N ILE A 301 9.41 -3.65 -18.30
CA ILE A 301 8.47 -2.61 -17.85
C ILE A 301 9.15 -1.22 -17.84
N ALA A 302 10.39 -1.14 -17.39
CA ALA A 302 11.16 0.11 -17.40
C ALA A 302 11.38 0.64 -18.83
N ARG A 303 11.67 -0.26 -19.78
CA ARG A 303 11.82 0.06 -21.21
C ARG A 303 10.51 0.54 -21.83
N MET A 304 9.39 -0.15 -21.57
CA MET A 304 8.07 0.29 -22.01
C MET A 304 7.71 1.69 -21.48
N LYS A 305 8.05 1.96 -20.21
CA LYS A 305 7.85 3.28 -19.60
C LYS A 305 8.71 4.37 -20.24
N ALA A 306 9.96 4.07 -20.59
CA ALA A 306 10.84 4.99 -21.33
C ALA A 306 10.25 5.36 -22.69
N GLU A 307 9.50 4.44 -23.29
CA GLU A 307 8.74 4.64 -24.53
C GLU A 307 7.34 5.25 -24.30
N ASN A 308 7.09 5.80 -23.11
CA ASN A 308 5.84 6.43 -22.71
C ASN A 308 4.63 5.47 -22.65
N ILE A 309 4.85 4.18 -22.41
CA ILE A 309 3.79 3.17 -22.28
C ILE A 309 3.77 2.61 -20.85
N GLY A 310 2.65 2.82 -20.15
CA GLY A 310 2.38 2.24 -18.85
C GLY A 310 1.97 0.77 -18.96
N VAL A 311 2.67 -0.11 -18.26
CA VAL A 311 2.42 -1.56 -18.22
C VAL A 311 2.19 -2.00 -16.78
N GLY A 312 1.14 -2.79 -16.55
CA GLY A 312 0.81 -3.37 -15.25
C GLY A 312 1.33 -4.81 -15.08
N VAL A 313 1.12 -5.38 -13.90
CA VAL A 313 1.39 -6.80 -13.60
C VAL A 313 0.21 -7.34 -12.80
N HIS A 314 -0.52 -8.29 -13.38
CA HIS A 314 -1.74 -8.86 -12.80
C HIS A 314 -1.75 -10.37 -13.03
N TYR A 315 -1.35 -11.20 -12.07
CA TYR A 315 -0.78 -10.86 -10.76
C TYR A 315 0.42 -11.78 -10.47
N PRO A 316 1.39 -11.38 -9.63
CA PRO A 316 2.31 -12.34 -9.03
C PRO A 316 1.53 -13.36 -8.18
N ALA A 317 1.99 -14.61 -8.12
CA ALA A 317 1.35 -15.64 -7.32
C ALA A 317 1.42 -15.29 -5.82
N MET A 318 0.26 -15.13 -5.17
CA MET A 318 0.19 -14.51 -3.85
C MET A 318 0.76 -15.38 -2.73
N HIS A 319 0.82 -16.70 -2.90
CA HIS A 319 1.43 -17.60 -1.93
C HIS A 319 2.94 -17.34 -1.76
N LEU A 320 3.56 -16.64 -2.71
CA LEU A 320 4.95 -16.22 -2.65
C LEU A 320 5.15 -14.89 -1.92
N PHE A 321 4.10 -14.16 -1.55
CA PHE A 321 4.25 -12.96 -0.71
C PHE A 321 4.63 -13.34 0.72
N THR A 322 5.33 -12.44 1.41
CA THR A 322 5.82 -12.65 2.79
C THR A 322 4.73 -13.19 3.72
N LEU A 323 3.52 -12.61 3.66
CA LEU A 323 2.38 -13.02 4.49
C LEU A 323 2.03 -14.52 4.36
N PHE A 324 2.19 -15.10 3.17
CA PHE A 324 1.91 -16.50 2.92
C PHE A 324 3.15 -17.38 3.08
N ARG A 325 4.35 -16.88 2.75
CA ARG A 325 5.60 -17.58 3.08
C ARG A 325 5.74 -17.85 4.57
N ASP A 326 5.38 -16.87 5.42
CA ASP A 326 5.38 -17.00 6.87
C ASP A 326 4.36 -18.05 7.39
N LYS A 327 3.37 -18.41 6.57
CA LYS A 327 2.40 -19.49 6.81
C LYS A 327 2.83 -20.84 6.23
N GLY A 328 4.07 -20.95 5.76
CA GLY A 328 4.64 -22.19 5.24
C GLY A 328 4.40 -22.43 3.74
N TYR A 329 3.91 -21.44 2.99
CA TYR A 329 3.88 -21.52 1.53
C TYR A 329 5.28 -21.32 0.92
N ALA A 330 5.56 -22.02 -0.18
CA ALA A 330 6.84 -21.97 -0.85
C ALA A 330 6.68 -22.10 -2.37
N GLU A 331 7.75 -21.77 -3.09
CA GLU A 331 7.90 -22.00 -4.53
C GLU A 331 7.77 -23.51 -4.85
N GLY A 332 7.25 -23.81 -6.04
CA GLY A 332 6.96 -25.15 -6.53
C GLY A 332 5.61 -25.73 -6.10
N ARG A 333 4.84 -25.05 -5.24
CA ARG A 333 3.54 -25.55 -4.76
C ARG A 333 2.42 -25.32 -5.78
N PHE A 334 2.50 -24.22 -6.53
CA PHE A 334 1.50 -23.85 -7.55
C PHE A 334 2.23 -23.45 -8.84
N PRO A 335 2.89 -24.41 -9.52
CA PRO A 335 3.83 -24.13 -10.61
C PRO A 335 3.21 -23.32 -11.75
N VAL A 336 1.92 -23.49 -12.05
CA VAL A 336 1.26 -22.75 -13.12
C VAL A 336 1.05 -21.29 -12.73
N ALA A 337 0.50 -21.03 -11.54
CA ALA A 337 0.35 -19.69 -11.02
C ALA A 337 1.71 -18.97 -10.87
N GLU A 338 2.75 -19.69 -10.47
CA GLU A 338 4.12 -19.18 -10.36
C GLU A 338 4.68 -18.76 -11.73
N ASP A 339 4.56 -19.61 -12.75
CA ASP A 339 5.02 -19.30 -14.11
C ASP A 339 4.28 -18.09 -14.70
N ILE A 340 2.94 -18.11 -14.66
CA ILE A 340 2.12 -17.00 -15.15
C ILE A 340 2.45 -15.72 -14.39
N GLY A 341 2.51 -15.81 -13.05
CA GLY A 341 2.78 -14.67 -12.19
C GLY A 341 4.18 -14.08 -12.35
N ALA A 342 5.16 -14.85 -12.82
CA ALA A 342 6.50 -14.39 -13.17
C ALA A 342 6.56 -13.71 -14.54
N ARG A 343 5.81 -14.23 -15.53
CA ARG A 343 5.88 -13.83 -16.94
C ARG A 343 4.86 -12.78 -17.36
N THR A 344 3.75 -12.66 -16.64
CA THR A 344 2.62 -11.78 -17.00
C THR A 344 3.02 -10.31 -17.00
N VAL A 345 2.58 -9.60 -18.04
CA VAL A 345 2.51 -8.15 -18.11
C VAL A 345 1.13 -7.75 -18.62
N THR A 346 0.66 -6.56 -18.26
CA THR A 346 -0.67 -6.07 -18.66
C THR A 346 -0.52 -4.85 -19.54
N LEU A 347 -0.90 -5.00 -20.80
CA LEU A 347 -0.84 -3.91 -21.77
C LEU A 347 -2.03 -2.95 -21.61
N PRO A 348 -1.88 -1.69 -22.04
CA PRO A 348 -2.97 -0.71 -22.01
C PRO A 348 -4.24 -1.21 -22.71
N LEU A 349 -5.35 -1.23 -21.98
CA LEU A 349 -6.67 -1.55 -22.53
C LEU A 349 -7.74 -0.76 -21.79
N PHE A 350 -8.30 0.25 -22.45
CA PHE A 350 -9.38 1.10 -21.93
C PHE A 350 -10.14 1.77 -23.08
N PRO A 351 -11.42 2.15 -22.90
CA PRO A 351 -12.29 2.60 -24.00
C PRO A 351 -11.75 3.81 -24.78
N ALA A 352 -11.16 4.78 -24.07
CA ALA A 352 -10.57 5.97 -24.65
C ALA A 352 -9.21 5.74 -25.37
N CYS A 353 -8.68 4.51 -25.42
CA CYS A 353 -7.46 4.23 -26.17
C CYS A 353 -7.71 4.43 -27.67
N ALA A 354 -6.93 5.33 -28.29
CA ALA A 354 -6.96 5.51 -29.73
C ALA A 354 -6.43 4.25 -30.45
N THR A 355 -7.14 3.81 -31.49
CA THR A 355 -6.82 2.60 -32.29
C THR A 355 -5.38 2.61 -32.81
N ARG A 356 -4.87 3.79 -33.21
CA ARG A 356 -3.48 3.97 -33.67
C ARG A 356 -2.45 3.74 -32.56
N THR A 357 -2.75 4.16 -31.34
CA THR A 357 -1.83 4.03 -30.19
C THR A 357 -1.83 2.62 -29.62
N CYS A 358 -3.00 1.99 -29.53
CA CYS A 358 -3.12 0.58 -29.11
C CYS A 358 -2.55 -0.40 -30.17
N SER A 359 -2.56 -0.06 -31.46
CA SER A 359 -1.83 -0.83 -32.48
C SER A 359 -0.33 -0.57 -32.46
N ALA A 360 0.14 0.62 -32.05
CA ALA A 360 1.57 0.93 -31.91
C ALA A 360 2.22 0.18 -30.73
N SER A 361 1.51 -0.04 -29.62
CA SER A 361 1.98 -0.90 -28.52
C SER A 361 2.04 -2.39 -28.90
N ALA A 362 1.35 -2.78 -29.98
CA ALA A 362 1.37 -4.13 -30.54
C ALA A 362 2.35 -4.29 -31.73
N LYS A 363 2.83 -3.19 -32.33
CA LYS A 363 3.58 -3.21 -33.59
C LYS A 363 5.11 -3.09 -33.39
N PRO A 364 5.91 -3.81 -34.20
CA PRO A 364 7.38 -3.76 -34.25
C PRO A 364 7.97 -2.42 -34.65
N SER A 365 7.32 -1.74 -35.59
CA SER A 365 7.89 -0.65 -36.37
C SER A 365 7.75 0.72 -35.71
N ALA A 366 7.14 0.76 -34.52
CA ALA A 366 7.16 1.95 -33.70
C ALA A 366 8.52 2.00 -32.96
N PRO A 367 9.20 3.15 -32.90
CA PRO A 367 10.42 3.31 -32.08
C PRO A 367 10.24 2.80 -30.64
N SER A 368 8.99 2.81 -30.15
CA SER A 368 8.55 2.30 -28.85
C SER A 368 8.66 0.80 -28.61
N CYS A 369 8.86 -0.01 -29.65
CA CYS A 369 9.09 -1.45 -29.55
C CYS A 369 10.52 -1.86 -29.91
N ALA A 370 11.41 -0.90 -30.22
CA ALA A 370 12.83 -1.19 -30.46
C ALA A 370 13.48 -2.06 -29.34
N PRO A 371 13.16 -1.90 -28.04
CA PRO A 371 13.73 -2.76 -27.00
C PRO A 371 13.18 -4.20 -27.00
N PHE A 372 12.05 -4.43 -27.69
CA PHE A 372 11.46 -5.76 -27.95
C PHE A 372 12.26 -6.50 -29.04
N TYR A 373 12.90 -5.77 -29.96
CA TYR A 373 13.48 -6.31 -31.20
C TYR A 373 14.99 -6.54 -31.13
N THR A 374 15.77 -5.64 -30.51
CA THR A 374 17.23 -5.71 -30.58
C THR A 374 17.80 -6.98 -29.94
N GLU A 375 17.09 -7.61 -29.00
CA GLU A 375 17.61 -8.77 -28.25
C GLU A 375 17.09 -10.12 -28.74
N ILE A 376 15.87 -10.21 -29.30
CA ILE A 376 15.33 -11.46 -29.85
C ILE A 376 15.91 -11.76 -31.24
N HIS A 377 16.20 -10.73 -32.04
CA HIS A 377 16.70 -10.92 -33.42
C HIS A 377 18.20 -11.22 -33.54
N GLU A 378 19.03 -10.88 -32.54
CA GLU A 378 20.45 -11.26 -32.57
C GLU A 378 20.68 -12.78 -32.49
N TYR A 379 19.65 -13.57 -32.15
CA TYR A 379 19.72 -15.04 -32.16
C TYR A 379 19.59 -15.66 -33.55
N ARG A 380 19.22 -14.89 -34.60
CA ARG A 380 19.11 -15.41 -35.98
C ARG A 380 20.43 -15.48 -36.75
N HIS A 381 21.54 -14.97 -36.20
CA HIS A 381 22.82 -14.88 -36.91
C HIS A 381 24.00 -15.64 -36.28
N GLN A 382 23.76 -16.62 -35.40
CA GLN A 382 24.80 -17.58 -35.01
C GLN A 382 24.51 -18.97 -35.58
N PRO A 383 25.44 -19.60 -36.32
CA PRO A 383 25.26 -20.95 -36.82
C PRO A 383 25.24 -21.92 -35.64
N PHE A 384 24.10 -22.62 -35.48
CA PHE A 384 23.93 -23.72 -34.55
C PHE A 384 25.03 -24.77 -34.77
N ARG A 385 25.98 -24.89 -33.84
CA ARG A 385 26.81 -26.10 -33.73
C ARG A 385 25.91 -27.23 -33.23
N ARG A 386 25.64 -28.20 -34.11
CA ARG A 386 25.00 -29.48 -33.75
C ARG A 386 25.89 -30.20 -32.73
N HIS A 387 25.39 -30.43 -31.52
CA HIS A 387 25.86 -31.54 -30.69
C HIS A 387 25.03 -32.79 -31.04
N PRO A 388 25.68 -33.95 -31.30
CA PRO A 388 24.99 -35.16 -31.71
C PRO A 388 24.46 -35.91 -30.49
N GLY A 389 23.22 -36.37 -30.56
CA GLY A 389 22.68 -37.33 -29.59
C GLY A 389 21.29 -36.93 -29.09
N LEU A 390 20.27 -37.22 -29.89
CA LEU A 390 19.06 -37.94 -29.47
C LEU A 390 18.16 -38.06 -30.72
N GLN A 391 18.20 -39.22 -31.37
CA GLN A 391 17.21 -39.58 -32.39
C GLN A 391 15.86 -39.79 -31.70
N ARG A 392 14.85 -39.00 -32.09
CA ARG A 392 13.45 -39.32 -31.84
C ARG A 392 12.99 -40.31 -32.90
N THR A 393 12.79 -41.57 -32.53
CA THR A 393 12.00 -42.52 -33.33
C THR A 393 10.53 -42.38 -32.92
N GLY A 394 9.70 -41.93 -33.84
CA GLY A 394 8.24 -42.10 -33.73
C GLY A 394 7.83 -43.46 -34.27
N ARG A 395 6.82 -44.09 -33.64
CA ARG A 395 5.79 -44.89 -34.32
C ARG A 395 4.64 -45.25 -33.38
N ALA A 396 3.47 -45.35 -33.99
CA ALA A 396 2.14 -45.49 -33.42
C ALA A 396 1.78 -46.95 -33.05
N ALA A 397 0.75 -47.04 -32.19
CA ALA A 397 -0.34 -48.04 -32.09
C ALA A 397 -0.04 -49.55 -32.20
N GLY A 398 -0.52 -50.32 -31.20
CA GLY A 398 -0.78 -51.76 -31.35
C GLY A 398 -0.83 -52.58 -30.05
N ALA A 399 -2.04 -52.78 -29.52
CA ALA A 399 -2.62 -54.02 -28.96
C ALA A 399 -1.81 -55.01 -28.05
N VAL A 400 -2.41 -55.24 -26.85
CA VAL A 400 -2.77 -56.54 -26.23
C VAL A 400 -1.76 -57.31 -25.32
N ARG A 401 -2.11 -57.25 -24.02
CA ARG A 401 -2.11 -58.26 -22.92
C ARG A 401 -0.83 -58.70 -22.15
N PRO A 402 -0.99 -59.06 -20.84
CA PRO A 402 0.06 -59.15 -19.79
C PRO A 402 0.49 -60.63 -19.58
N PRO A 403 1.40 -61.07 -18.66
CA PRO A 403 1.33 -60.86 -17.18
C PRO A 403 2.67 -60.90 -16.37
N VAL A 404 2.52 -60.80 -15.04
CA VAL A 404 3.31 -61.44 -13.95
C VAL A 404 4.36 -60.63 -13.17
N SER A 405 4.00 -60.44 -11.90
CA SER A 405 4.73 -60.30 -10.62
C SER A 405 6.26 -60.18 -10.55
N GLY A 406 6.69 -59.31 -9.62
CA GLY A 406 8.00 -59.41 -8.97
C GLY A 406 8.20 -58.33 -7.90
N ALA A 407 7.86 -58.66 -6.65
CA ALA A 407 8.20 -57.87 -5.48
C ALA A 407 9.71 -57.86 -5.23
N GLY A 408 10.26 -56.74 -4.76
CA GLY A 408 11.66 -56.67 -4.32
C GLY A 408 12.02 -55.31 -3.73
N ARG A 409 11.89 -55.19 -2.40
CA ARG A 409 12.46 -54.11 -1.58
C ARG A 409 13.99 -54.11 -1.69
N ALA A 410 14.60 -52.93 -1.81
CA ALA A 410 15.88 -52.60 -1.17
C ALA A 410 16.20 -51.09 -1.32
N GLU A 411 16.08 -50.36 -0.21
CA GLU A 411 16.94 -49.23 0.16
C GLU A 411 17.82 -49.73 1.35
N PRO A 412 18.88 -49.04 1.81
CA PRO A 412 19.39 -47.71 1.43
C PRO A 412 20.93 -47.63 1.27
N ALA A 413 21.41 -46.48 0.78
CA ALA A 413 22.64 -45.76 1.21
C ALA A 413 23.41 -45.16 0.03
N LEU A 414 23.41 -43.82 -0.08
CA LEU A 414 24.65 -43.06 -0.20
C LEU A 414 24.38 -41.59 0.11
N ARG A 415 24.86 -41.16 1.28
CA ARG A 415 25.11 -39.75 1.59
C ARG A 415 26.43 -39.33 0.92
N ASP A 416 26.49 -38.02 0.68
CA ASP A 416 27.66 -37.17 0.51
C ASP A 416 28.17 -36.87 -0.91
N ARG A 417 28.18 -35.54 -1.15
CA ARG A 417 28.87 -34.75 -2.17
C ARG A 417 28.17 -34.64 -3.53
N VAL A 418 27.57 -33.47 -3.80
CA VAL A 418 28.15 -32.40 -4.63
C VAL A 418 27.21 -31.18 -4.60
N HIS A 419 27.49 -30.19 -3.75
CA HIS A 419 27.04 -28.81 -3.95
C HIS A 419 28.18 -27.85 -3.64
N GLN A 420 28.98 -27.57 -4.67
CA GLN A 420 29.79 -26.36 -4.75
C GLN A 420 29.58 -25.74 -6.13
N ARG A 421 28.68 -24.76 -6.25
CA ARG A 421 28.72 -23.75 -7.31
C ARG A 421 28.35 -22.37 -6.77
N ARG A 422 29.42 -21.60 -6.51
CA ARG A 422 29.65 -20.17 -6.79
C ARG A 422 28.50 -19.18 -6.53
N GLN A 423 28.61 -18.46 -5.40
CA GLN A 423 28.04 -17.12 -5.21
C GLN A 423 28.83 -16.07 -6.03
N PRO A 424 28.20 -15.03 -6.59
CA PRO A 424 28.89 -13.90 -7.20
C PRO A 424 29.49 -12.98 -6.12
N ARG A 425 30.74 -12.56 -6.35
CA ARG A 425 31.46 -11.55 -5.54
C ARG A 425 30.72 -10.21 -5.60
N GLN A 426 30.29 -9.72 -4.44
CA GLN A 426 30.00 -8.31 -4.22
C GLN A 426 31.10 -7.73 -3.33
N GLU A 427 31.68 -6.63 -3.79
CA GLU A 427 32.82 -5.93 -3.21
C GLU A 427 32.53 -5.52 -1.76
N ARG A 428 33.32 -6.04 -0.82
CA ARG A 428 33.26 -5.68 0.59
C ARG A 428 34.16 -4.47 0.82
N GLY A 429 33.54 -3.29 0.89
CA GLY A 429 34.04 -2.24 1.77
C GLY A 429 33.94 -2.72 3.22
N HIS A 430 35.04 -2.63 3.97
CA HIS A 430 35.13 -3.03 5.37
C HIS A 430 34.05 -2.37 6.25
N ALA A 431 33.08 -3.14 6.76
CA ALA A 431 32.32 -2.82 7.97
C ALA A 431 31.60 -4.08 8.53
N GLY A 432 32.04 -4.54 9.71
CA GLY A 432 31.27 -5.38 10.65
C GLY A 432 31.10 -6.87 10.32
N ARG A 433 31.72 -7.76 11.11
CA ARG A 433 31.25 -9.16 11.24
C ARG A 433 29.80 -9.15 11.76
N PRO A 434 28.92 -10.05 11.33
CA PRO A 434 27.59 -10.18 11.93
C PRO A 434 27.74 -10.51 13.41
N VAL A 435 27.20 -9.66 14.28
CA VAL A 435 27.16 -9.86 15.73
C VAL A 435 26.39 -11.15 16.00
N ARG A 436 27.07 -12.18 16.51
CA ARG A 436 26.40 -13.40 16.99
C ARG A 436 25.86 -13.09 18.40
N PRO A 437 24.54 -13.16 18.63
CA PRO A 437 24.00 -12.96 19.97
C PRO A 437 24.54 -14.03 20.91
N THR A 438 25.07 -13.61 22.06
CA THR A 438 25.34 -14.48 23.20
C THR A 438 24.02 -14.88 23.88
N PRO A 439 23.89 -16.12 24.41
CA PRO A 439 22.66 -16.56 25.07
C PRO A 439 22.24 -15.61 26.19
N ASP A 440 20.94 -15.31 26.26
CA ASP A 440 20.24 -14.58 27.33
C ASP A 440 20.51 -13.08 27.56
N VAL A 441 21.59 -12.49 27.00
CA VAL A 441 21.96 -11.08 27.31
C VAL A 441 21.97 -10.13 26.11
N THR A 442 21.71 -10.61 24.89
CA THR A 442 21.81 -9.77 23.68
C THR A 442 20.59 -9.93 22.78
N ARG A 443 19.97 -8.80 22.46
CA ARG A 443 18.89 -8.68 21.48
C ARG A 443 19.30 -7.72 20.37
N VAL A 444 19.14 -8.15 19.12
CA VAL A 444 19.44 -7.33 17.94
C VAL A 444 18.13 -6.96 17.24
N VAL A 445 17.83 -5.67 17.15
CA VAL A 445 16.67 -5.17 16.38
C VAL A 445 17.15 -4.71 15.01
N LEU A 446 16.78 -5.45 13.96
CA LEU A 446 17.12 -5.15 12.57
C LEU A 446 16.02 -4.32 11.92
N PHE A 447 16.37 -3.17 11.36
CA PHE A 447 15.43 -2.31 10.65
C PHE A 447 15.34 -2.65 9.16
N ASN A 448 14.16 -2.45 8.56
CA ASN A 448 13.93 -2.60 7.11
C ASN A 448 14.48 -1.42 6.26
N GLY A 449 15.33 -0.57 6.84
CA GLY A 449 15.86 0.64 6.22
C GLY A 449 16.61 1.52 7.20
N ASN A 450 17.22 2.60 6.72
CA ASN A 450 17.85 3.59 7.60
C ASN A 450 16.80 4.60 8.11
N PHE A 451 16.45 4.47 9.39
CA PHE A 451 15.50 5.36 10.05
C PHE A 451 16.19 6.45 10.90
N GLY A 452 17.52 6.44 11.02
CA GLY A 452 18.27 7.40 11.84
C GLY A 452 18.29 7.07 13.34
N GLN A 453 19.13 7.80 14.07
CA GLN A 453 19.55 7.47 15.44
C GLN A 453 18.40 7.48 16.48
N HIS A 454 17.54 8.49 16.47
CA HIS A 454 16.45 8.58 17.46
C HIS A 454 15.43 7.44 17.34
N ARG A 455 15.16 6.98 16.11
CA ARG A 455 14.27 5.85 15.87
C ARG A 455 14.93 4.53 16.26
N ALA A 456 16.26 4.42 16.12
CA ALA A 456 17.02 3.30 16.65
C ALA A 456 16.93 3.21 18.18
N ILE A 457 17.05 4.34 18.87
CA ILE A 457 16.91 4.42 20.33
C ILE A 457 15.49 4.07 20.77
N LEU A 458 14.45 4.58 20.09
CA LEU A 458 13.05 4.22 20.39
C LEU A 458 12.79 2.72 20.28
N ALA A 459 13.29 2.07 19.23
CA ALA A 459 13.15 0.62 19.12
C ALA A 459 13.91 -0.10 20.24
N GLY A 460 15.10 0.41 20.62
CA GLY A 460 15.85 -0.07 21.77
C GLY A 460 15.06 0.07 23.08
N PHE A 461 14.36 1.20 23.27
CA PHE A 461 13.49 1.46 24.41
C PHE A 461 12.33 0.46 24.49
N GLU A 462 11.60 0.27 23.39
CA GLU A 462 10.49 -0.69 23.28
C GLU A 462 10.92 -2.13 23.54
N HIS A 463 12.15 -2.49 23.15
CA HIS A 463 12.67 -3.85 23.27
C HIS A 463 13.62 -4.05 24.47
N SER A 464 13.79 -3.06 25.34
CA SER A 464 14.62 -3.17 26.54
C SER A 464 13.81 -3.67 27.74
N ARG A 465 14.42 -4.44 28.64
CA ARG A 465 13.75 -5.03 29.82
C ARG A 465 14.21 -4.45 31.17
N GLY A 466 15.31 -3.71 31.23
CA GLY A 466 15.92 -3.29 32.50
C GLY A 466 15.23 -2.09 33.16
N GLU A 467 15.29 -1.98 34.49
CA GLU A 467 14.78 -0.80 35.23
C GLU A 467 15.52 0.51 34.91
N ARG A 468 16.78 0.38 34.49
CA ARG A 468 17.64 1.48 34.04
C ARG A 468 18.17 1.14 32.66
N VAL A 469 18.11 2.09 31.75
CA VAL A 469 18.58 1.92 30.38
C VAL A 469 19.58 3.01 30.06
N VAL A 470 20.72 2.59 29.53
CA VAL A 470 21.78 3.49 29.09
C VAL A 470 21.93 3.34 27.58
N THR A 471 21.84 4.45 26.85
CA THR A 471 22.11 4.49 25.42
C THR A 471 23.61 4.66 25.19
N LEU A 472 24.14 4.01 24.16
CA LEU A 472 25.54 4.11 23.76
C LEU A 472 25.64 3.90 22.24
N ASP A 473 26.35 4.79 21.55
CA ASP A 473 26.61 4.63 20.12
C ASP A 473 27.74 3.62 19.88
N ALA A 474 27.60 2.80 18.84
CA ALA A 474 28.59 1.77 18.49
C ALA A 474 29.78 2.31 17.67
N ASP A 475 30.20 3.55 17.93
CA ASP A 475 31.26 4.27 17.20
C ASP A 475 32.54 4.48 18.03
N LEU A 476 32.58 3.92 19.24
CA LEU A 476 33.69 3.97 20.21
C LEU A 476 34.05 5.40 20.69
N GLN A 477 33.22 6.41 20.41
CA GLN A 477 33.48 7.79 20.87
C GLN A 477 33.20 8.01 22.36
N ASN A 478 32.41 7.11 22.96
CA ASN A 478 32.05 7.14 24.37
C ASN A 478 32.58 5.86 25.06
N PRO A 479 33.50 5.99 26.02
CA PRO A 479 34.04 4.84 26.73
C PRO A 479 32.95 4.13 27.56
N PRO A 480 32.70 2.82 27.38
CA PRO A 480 31.70 2.09 28.16
C PRO A 480 31.93 2.13 29.67
N GLU A 481 33.17 2.31 30.12
CA GLU A 481 33.53 2.48 31.53
C GLU A 481 32.89 3.72 32.18
N ASP A 482 32.49 4.72 31.40
CA ASP A 482 31.80 5.92 31.91
C ASP A 482 30.31 5.66 32.23
N ILE A 483 29.75 4.50 31.83
CA ILE A 483 28.37 4.11 32.19
C ILE A 483 28.17 4.16 33.72
N ARG A 484 29.20 3.82 34.50
CA ARG A 484 29.16 3.87 35.96
C ARG A 484 28.88 5.27 36.51
N LEU A 485 29.35 6.32 35.85
CA LEU A 485 29.14 7.71 36.27
C LEU A 485 27.67 8.09 36.15
N LEU A 486 27.04 7.65 35.06
CA LEU A 486 25.62 7.89 34.81
C LEU A 486 24.75 7.12 35.81
N LEU A 487 25.07 5.85 36.08
CA LEU A 487 24.34 5.04 37.04
C LEU A 487 24.48 5.54 38.47
N ALA A 488 25.66 6.06 38.85
CA ALA A 488 25.89 6.65 40.17
C ALA A 488 25.01 7.89 40.44
N GLU A 489 24.70 8.69 39.42
CA GLU A 489 23.73 9.78 39.58
C GLU A 489 22.29 9.25 39.64
N MET A 490 21.96 8.20 38.89
CA MET A 490 20.64 7.56 39.03
C MET A 490 20.42 6.98 40.44
N ASP A 491 21.47 6.46 41.07
CA ASP A 491 21.44 5.99 42.47
C ASP A 491 21.13 7.12 43.47
N LYS A 492 21.44 8.37 43.13
CA LYS A 492 21.08 9.55 43.94
C LYS A 492 19.62 10.00 43.76
N GLY A 493 18.83 9.29 42.95
CA GLY A 493 17.42 9.58 42.71
C GLY A 493 17.13 10.34 41.42
N HIS A 494 18.13 10.52 40.54
CA HIS A 494 17.92 11.14 39.23
C HIS A 494 17.25 10.16 38.25
N ASP A 495 16.13 10.56 37.66
CA ASP A 495 15.33 9.72 36.76
C ASP A 495 15.73 9.87 35.27
N TYR A 496 16.58 10.85 34.99
CA TYR A 496 17.27 11.08 33.72
C TYR A 496 18.66 11.69 33.96
N VAL A 497 19.68 11.12 33.31
CA VAL A 497 21.07 11.60 33.39
C VAL A 497 21.63 11.82 31.97
N GLY A 498 21.83 13.09 31.60
CA GLY A 498 22.53 13.48 30.38
C GLY A 498 24.05 13.40 30.53
N SER A 499 24.77 13.41 29.41
CA SER A 499 26.24 13.51 29.42
C SER A 499 26.75 14.72 28.64
N ILE A 500 27.86 15.27 29.11
CA ILE A 500 28.57 16.43 28.54
C ILE A 500 29.98 15.98 28.15
N ARG A 501 30.43 16.27 26.93
CA ARG A 501 31.77 15.91 26.45
C ARG A 501 32.86 16.77 27.11
N ARG A 502 33.95 16.16 27.59
CA ARG A 502 35.04 16.82 28.34
C ARG A 502 35.95 17.77 27.53
N GLN A 503 36.05 17.63 26.20
CA GLN A 503 36.84 18.52 25.35
C GLN A 503 36.02 19.02 24.15
N ARG A 504 35.97 20.34 23.97
CA ARG A 504 35.31 21.01 22.84
C ARG A 504 36.33 21.92 22.16
N ASN A 505 37.05 21.39 21.17
CA ASN A 505 37.88 22.19 20.29
C ASN A 505 37.08 22.43 19.00
N ASP A 506 36.31 23.52 18.93
CA ASP A 506 35.53 23.88 17.74
C ASP A 506 35.65 25.39 17.47
N SER A 507 35.74 25.75 16.19
CA SER A 507 36.09 27.08 15.70
C SER A 507 35.17 28.20 16.21
N LEU A 508 35.76 29.38 16.50
CA LEU A 508 35.12 30.57 17.07
C LEU A 508 33.78 30.97 16.43
N TRP A 509 33.57 30.69 15.14
CA TRP A 509 32.35 31.04 14.40
C TRP A 509 31.15 30.11 14.69
N ARG A 510 31.38 28.81 14.98
CA ARG A 510 30.31 27.87 15.36
C ARG A 510 29.70 28.19 16.73
N HIS A 511 30.49 28.78 17.62
CA HIS A 511 30.03 29.16 18.95
C HIS A 511 29.00 30.30 18.95
N VAL A 512 29.07 31.23 17.99
CA VAL A 512 28.13 32.37 17.92
C VAL A 512 26.77 31.90 17.40
N ALA A 513 26.75 31.12 16.31
CA ALA A 513 25.52 30.56 15.76
C ALA A 513 24.84 29.59 16.74
N SER A 514 25.61 28.74 17.42
CA SER A 514 25.09 27.81 18.42
C SER A 514 24.57 28.54 19.67
N ARG A 515 25.25 29.60 20.15
CA ARG A 515 24.76 30.40 21.28
C ARG A 515 23.50 31.20 20.97
N ALA A 516 23.40 31.80 19.78
CA ALA A 516 22.21 32.51 19.35
C ALA A 516 20.99 31.57 19.24
N MET A 517 21.19 30.39 18.65
CA MET A 517 20.15 29.36 18.51
C MET A 517 19.74 28.79 19.87
N ASN A 518 20.70 28.52 20.77
CA ASN A 518 20.40 28.06 22.13
C ASN A 518 19.62 29.10 22.95
N ARG A 519 20.00 30.39 22.90
CA ARG A 519 19.25 31.47 23.57
C ARG A 519 17.84 31.64 23.03
N LEU A 520 17.66 31.53 21.72
CA LEU A 520 16.34 31.61 21.09
C LEU A 520 15.46 30.43 21.54
N ARG A 521 16.04 29.23 21.61
CA ARG A 521 15.35 28.01 22.06
C ARG A 521 15.04 28.01 23.55
N GLU A 522 15.93 28.48 24.42
CA GLU A 522 15.68 28.61 25.87
C GLU A 522 14.54 29.61 26.18
N LYS A 523 14.36 30.63 25.34
CA LYS A 523 13.21 31.55 25.46
C LYS A 523 11.90 30.94 24.94
N LEU A 524 11.96 30.00 24.01
CA LEU A 524 10.80 29.40 23.35
C LEU A 524 10.41 28.03 23.93
N THR A 525 11.29 27.37 24.67
CA THR A 525 11.10 26.04 25.26
C THR A 525 11.60 26.01 26.71
N ARG A 526 10.94 25.27 27.61
CA ARG A 526 11.34 25.17 29.04
C ARG A 526 12.54 24.23 29.30
N ILE A 527 13.28 23.81 28.27
CA ILE A 527 14.28 22.74 28.34
C ILE A 527 15.70 23.34 28.43
N LYS A 528 16.42 23.05 29.53
CA LYS A 528 17.82 23.47 29.74
C LYS A 528 18.74 22.25 29.61
N MET A 529 19.42 22.10 28.47
CA MET A 529 20.41 21.02 28.24
C MET A 529 21.70 21.61 27.70
N THR A 530 22.84 21.23 28.28
CA THR A 530 24.15 21.87 28.01
C THR A 530 24.84 21.30 26.78
N ASP A 531 24.67 20.00 26.52
CA ASP A 531 25.19 19.30 25.34
C ASP A 531 24.12 18.37 24.74
N GLN A 532 23.86 18.53 23.44
CA GLN A 532 22.89 17.77 22.67
C GLN A 532 23.54 16.69 21.78
N GLY A 533 24.84 16.79 21.55
CA GLY A 533 25.57 15.90 20.65
C GLY A 533 26.02 14.60 21.32
N CYS A 534 26.11 14.56 22.65
CA CYS A 534 26.41 13.32 23.37
C CYS A 534 25.15 12.48 23.56
N MET A 535 25.18 11.25 23.03
CA MET A 535 24.05 10.31 23.04
C MET A 535 24.23 9.18 24.06
N MET A 536 25.31 9.23 24.85
CA MET A 536 25.47 8.42 26.06
C MET A 536 24.61 8.97 27.19
N ARG A 537 23.45 8.38 27.47
CA ARG A 537 22.47 8.93 28.43
C ARG A 537 21.79 7.82 29.20
N ALA A 538 21.34 8.12 30.42
CA ALA A 538 20.67 7.17 31.30
C ALA A 538 19.21 7.58 31.50
N TYR A 539 18.33 6.58 31.48
CA TYR A 539 16.89 6.75 31.60
C TYR A 539 16.34 5.72 32.58
N SER A 540 15.44 6.15 33.46
CA SER A 540 14.59 5.23 34.23
C SER A 540 13.51 4.61 33.35
N ARG A 541 13.03 3.42 33.74
CA ARG A 541 11.94 2.70 33.07
C ARG A 541 10.69 3.56 32.89
N ARG A 542 10.29 4.30 33.95
CA ARG A 542 9.17 5.25 33.93
C ARG A 542 9.28 6.26 32.77
N ILE A 543 10.47 6.82 32.55
CA ILE A 543 10.71 7.80 31.48
C ILE A 543 10.59 7.15 30.11
N ILE A 544 11.17 5.96 29.94
CA ILE A 544 11.09 5.20 28.69
C ILE A 544 9.65 4.83 28.35
N ASP A 545 8.88 4.32 29.30
CA ASP A 545 7.50 3.91 29.07
C ASP A 545 6.63 5.11 28.70
N THR A 546 6.86 6.26 29.35
CA THR A 546 6.21 7.52 29.00
C THR A 546 6.56 7.96 27.58
N ILE A 547 7.83 7.87 27.18
CA ILE A 547 8.28 8.19 25.81
C ILE A 547 7.68 7.22 24.78
N ASN A 548 7.56 5.93 25.09
CA ASN A 548 6.97 4.93 24.19
C ASN A 548 5.48 5.21 23.94
N GLN A 549 4.77 5.71 24.95
CA GLN A 549 3.35 6.10 24.85
C GLN A 549 3.13 7.39 24.02
N CYS A 550 4.15 8.21 23.78
CA CYS A 550 4.04 9.41 22.95
C CYS A 550 3.95 9.08 21.45
N ASN A 551 2.91 9.56 20.77
CA ASN A 551 2.67 9.29 19.34
C ASN A 551 3.29 10.31 18.36
N GLU A 552 4.16 11.21 18.82
CA GLU A 552 4.75 12.28 17.99
C GLU A 552 5.88 11.78 17.06
N LEU A 553 5.79 12.10 15.76
CA LEU A 553 6.67 11.58 14.69
C LEU A 553 8.08 12.19 14.60
N HIS A 554 8.30 13.36 15.18
CA HIS A 554 9.60 14.04 15.18
C HIS A 554 10.20 14.00 16.58
N THR A 555 10.59 12.83 17.07
CA THR A 555 10.95 12.65 18.48
C THR A 555 12.43 13.01 18.72
N PHE A 556 12.72 14.21 19.23
CA PHE A 556 14.04 14.47 19.82
C PHE A 556 14.06 13.86 21.24
N ILE A 557 14.45 12.59 21.33
CA ILE A 557 14.36 11.77 22.55
C ILE A 557 14.92 12.46 23.81
N PRO A 558 16.08 13.14 23.75
CA PRO A 558 16.61 13.80 24.95
C PRO A 558 15.72 14.94 25.47
N ALA A 559 14.98 15.65 24.61
CA ALA A 559 14.06 16.70 25.04
C ALA A 559 12.82 16.11 25.73
N LEU A 560 12.24 15.05 25.19
CA LEU A 560 11.09 14.39 25.82
C LEU A 560 11.47 13.79 27.17
N ALA A 561 12.63 13.14 27.24
CA ALA A 561 13.13 12.59 28.49
C ALA A 561 13.33 13.67 29.56
N TYR A 562 13.91 14.82 29.17
CA TYR A 562 14.05 15.96 30.07
C TYR A 562 12.68 16.52 30.50
N GLN A 563 11.69 16.57 29.59
CA GLN A 563 10.34 17.06 29.89
C GLN A 563 9.55 16.15 30.84
N PHE A 564 9.73 14.83 30.75
CA PHE A 564 9.06 13.87 31.63
C PHE A 564 9.84 13.59 32.94
N SER A 565 11.09 14.02 32.99
CA SER A 565 11.97 13.86 34.15
C SER A 565 11.57 14.81 35.27
N GLN A 566 11.51 14.27 36.48
CA GLN A 566 11.28 15.03 37.72
C GLN A 566 12.60 15.58 38.27
N HIS A 567 13.71 14.86 38.07
CA HIS A 567 15.03 15.22 38.59
C HIS A 567 16.12 15.04 37.54
N PRO A 568 16.13 15.84 36.45
CA PRO A 568 17.14 15.73 35.41
C PRO A 568 18.50 16.24 35.88
N THR A 569 19.58 15.55 35.54
CA THR A 569 20.96 16.02 35.77
C THR A 569 21.88 15.72 34.58
N GLU A 570 23.09 16.27 34.57
CA GLU A 570 24.10 16.04 33.54
C GLU A 570 25.46 15.71 34.17
N VAL A 571 26.18 14.72 33.63
CA VAL A 571 27.54 14.33 34.06
C VAL A 571 28.56 14.54 32.95
N VAL A 572 29.81 14.81 33.30
CA VAL A 572 30.89 14.93 32.32
C VAL A 572 31.47 13.55 32.02
N VAL A 573 31.56 13.19 30.73
CA VAL A 573 32.13 11.92 30.25
C VAL A 573 33.32 12.16 29.32
N GLY A 574 34.21 11.18 29.22
CA GLY A 574 35.34 11.15 28.28
C GLY A 574 34.88 11.16 26.82
N HIS A 575 35.73 11.66 25.93
CA HIS A 575 35.48 11.68 24.48
C HIS A 575 36.81 11.44 23.76
N GLU A 576 36.92 10.35 23.01
CA GLU A 576 38.10 10.04 22.18
C GLU A 576 37.89 10.49 20.73
N GLU A 577 38.98 10.75 19.99
CA GLU A 577 38.91 11.08 18.55
C GLU A 577 38.48 9.86 17.73
N ARG A 578 37.69 10.09 16.66
CA ARG A 578 37.14 9.00 15.82
C ARG A 578 38.23 8.11 15.24
N PHE A 579 38.08 6.80 15.40
CA PHE A 579 38.91 5.80 14.73
C PHE A 579 38.61 5.67 13.21
N ALA A 580 37.43 6.13 12.74
CA ALA A 580 37.11 6.27 11.31
C ALA A 580 35.86 7.17 11.05
N GLY A 581 35.88 7.97 9.98
CA GLY A 581 34.71 8.63 9.37
C GLY A 581 34.58 10.14 9.60
N GLU A 582 34.52 10.93 8.52
CA GLU A 582 34.27 12.38 8.57
C GLU A 582 32.80 12.73 8.90
N SER A 583 32.59 13.82 9.65
CA SER A 583 31.26 14.32 10.03
C SER A 583 30.52 14.94 8.84
N LYS A 584 29.50 14.25 8.32
CA LYS A 584 28.65 14.71 7.19
C LYS A 584 27.51 15.66 7.60
N TYR A 585 27.74 16.65 8.47
CA TYR A 585 26.75 17.70 8.69
C TYR A 585 27.14 19.00 7.99
N SER A 586 26.47 19.28 6.86
CA SER A 586 26.56 20.59 6.21
C SER A 586 25.83 21.65 7.04
N LEU A 587 26.22 22.92 6.92
CA LEU A 587 25.53 24.07 7.55
C LEU A 587 24.01 24.05 7.25
N TYR A 588 23.65 23.64 6.04
CA TYR A 588 22.27 23.46 5.59
C TYR A 588 21.53 22.37 6.39
N SER A 589 22.21 21.27 6.73
CA SER A 589 21.64 20.18 7.53
C SER A 589 21.34 20.62 8.96
N LEU A 590 22.19 21.47 9.55
CA LEU A 590 21.97 22.07 10.88
C LEU A 590 20.82 23.09 10.87
N ILE A 591 20.70 23.90 9.82
CA ILE A 591 19.59 24.86 9.67
C ILE A 591 18.28 24.10 9.48
N ARG A 592 18.26 23.08 8.62
CA ARG A 592 17.10 22.23 8.37
C ARG A 592 16.67 21.47 9.62
N LEU A 593 17.61 20.93 10.41
CA LEU A 593 17.30 20.27 11.68
C LEU A 593 16.60 21.23 12.67
N ASN A 594 17.07 22.48 12.76
CA ASN A 594 16.43 23.49 13.62
C ASN A 594 15.07 23.93 13.08
N PHE A 595 14.89 24.01 11.76
CA PHE A 595 13.61 24.32 11.13
C PHE A 595 12.59 23.18 11.31
N ASP A 596 13.02 21.92 11.16
CA ASP A 596 12.20 20.73 11.41
C ASP A 596 11.83 20.61 12.90
N LEU A 597 12.72 21.01 13.83
CA LEU A 597 12.41 21.13 15.26
C LEU A 597 11.38 22.23 15.54
N MET A 598 11.50 23.41 14.93
CA MET A 598 10.53 24.50 15.12
C MET A 598 9.16 24.15 14.54
N THR A 599 9.11 23.59 13.33
CA THR A 599 7.85 23.23 12.64
C THR A 599 7.22 21.94 13.16
N GLY A 600 8.02 21.04 13.75
CA GLY A 600 7.55 19.80 14.35
C GLY A 600 6.92 19.97 15.74
N PHE A 601 7.33 20.99 16.50
CA PHE A 601 6.96 21.14 17.92
C PHE A 601 6.27 22.45 18.28
N SER A 602 6.14 23.41 17.36
CA SER A 602 5.66 24.74 17.71
C SER A 602 4.81 25.38 16.63
N ILE A 603 3.60 25.80 17.00
CA ILE A 603 2.74 26.69 16.19
C ILE A 603 3.21 28.16 16.26
N VAL A 604 4.23 28.46 17.08
CA VAL A 604 4.69 29.83 17.36
C VAL A 604 5.10 30.60 16.10
N PRO A 605 5.85 30.04 15.13
CA PRO A 605 6.21 30.79 13.91
C PRO A 605 4.98 31.33 13.16
N LEU A 606 3.88 30.61 13.25
CA LEU A 606 2.63 30.95 12.61
C LEU A 606 1.83 31.99 13.42
N GLN A 607 1.87 31.89 14.75
CA GLN A 607 1.35 32.91 15.64
C GLN A 607 2.05 34.26 15.45
N TRP A 608 3.36 34.26 15.11
CA TRP A 608 4.09 35.48 14.78
C TRP A 608 3.56 36.15 13.50
N PHE A 609 3.22 35.36 12.47
CA PHE A 609 2.58 35.90 11.26
C PHE A 609 1.19 36.49 11.58
N SER A 610 0.39 35.80 12.39
CA SER A 610 -0.91 36.31 12.86
C SER A 610 -0.76 37.61 13.67
N LEU A 611 0.23 37.67 14.58
CA LEU A 611 0.50 38.84 15.42
C LEU A 611 0.99 40.04 14.60
N MET A 612 1.85 39.80 13.61
CA MET A 612 2.29 40.83 12.67
C MET A 612 1.13 41.34 11.80
N GLY A 613 0.25 40.45 11.33
CA GLY A 613 -0.97 40.82 10.63
C GLY A 613 -1.89 41.71 11.48
N MET A 614 -2.10 41.35 12.76
CA MET A 614 -2.86 42.18 13.70
C MET A 614 -2.22 43.56 13.93
N ALA A 615 -0.90 43.62 14.08
CA ALA A 615 -0.19 44.90 14.28
C ALA A 615 -0.31 45.82 13.06
N VAL A 616 -0.14 45.27 11.85
CA VAL A 616 -0.30 46.02 10.59
C VAL A 616 -1.75 46.48 10.41
N SER A 617 -2.73 45.62 10.71
CA SER A 617 -4.15 45.97 10.65
C SER A 617 -4.52 47.07 11.64
N ALA A 618 -4.03 47.00 12.89
CA ALA A 618 -4.26 48.02 13.92
C ALA A 618 -3.62 49.36 13.55
N GLY A 619 -2.36 49.35 13.09
CA GLY A 619 -1.66 50.55 12.62
C GLY A 619 -2.34 51.20 11.42
N SER A 620 -2.82 50.40 10.47
CA SER A 620 -3.58 50.89 9.31
C SER A 620 -4.93 51.48 9.73
N GLY A 621 -5.63 50.85 10.67
CA GLY A 621 -6.87 51.37 11.24
C GLY A 621 -6.68 52.73 11.92
N LEU A 622 -5.63 52.88 12.74
CA LEU A 622 -5.28 54.16 13.37
C LEU A 622 -4.96 55.25 12.33
N LEU A 623 -4.24 54.88 11.25
CA LEU A 623 -3.96 55.79 10.15
C LEU A 623 -5.25 56.25 9.43
N VAL A 624 -6.20 55.34 9.20
CA VAL A 624 -7.52 55.69 8.61
C VAL A 624 -8.27 56.68 9.51
N VAL A 625 -8.33 56.42 10.82
CA VAL A 625 -8.98 57.32 11.78
C VAL A 625 -8.31 58.69 11.79
N TYR A 626 -6.97 58.73 11.80
CA TYR A 626 -6.22 59.97 11.73
C TYR A 626 -6.51 60.76 10.44
N LEU A 627 -6.49 60.11 9.28
CA LEU A 627 -6.80 60.75 7.99
C LEU A 627 -8.25 61.26 7.94
N LEU A 628 -9.20 60.54 8.57
CA LEU A 628 -10.60 60.94 8.65
C LEU A 628 -10.79 62.17 9.54
N LEU A 629 -10.17 62.20 10.72
CA LEU A 629 -10.17 63.36 11.62
C LEU A 629 -9.50 64.57 10.97
N ARG A 630 -8.36 64.37 10.32
CA ARG A 630 -7.65 65.43 9.58
C ARG A 630 -8.51 66.00 8.46
N ARG A 631 -9.22 65.15 7.71
CA ARG A 631 -10.17 65.57 6.67
C ARG A 631 -11.34 66.40 7.22
N LEU A 632 -11.84 66.06 8.40
CA LEU A 632 -12.92 66.82 9.06
C LEU A 632 -12.47 68.19 9.58
N ILE A 633 -11.22 68.31 10.01
CA ILE A 633 -10.69 69.56 10.62
C ILE A 633 -10.07 70.51 9.58
N LEU A 634 -9.28 69.98 8.63
CA LEU A 634 -8.45 70.77 7.70
C LEU A 634 -9.01 70.82 6.26
N GLY A 635 -10.08 70.09 5.96
CA GLY A 635 -10.68 70.02 4.62
C GLY A 635 -10.04 68.95 3.70
N PRO A 636 -10.57 68.79 2.47
CA PRO A 636 -10.11 67.74 1.55
C PRO A 636 -8.78 68.08 0.87
N GLU A 637 -7.75 67.25 1.08
CA GLU A 637 -6.49 67.31 0.34
C GLU A 637 -6.62 66.63 -1.04
N VAL A 638 -5.88 67.15 -2.03
CA VAL A 638 -5.96 66.75 -3.43
C VAL A 638 -5.56 65.27 -3.62
N GLY A 639 -6.52 64.44 -4.01
CA GLY A 639 -6.29 63.16 -4.68
C GLY A 639 -6.72 61.89 -3.93
N GLY A 640 -7.01 61.90 -2.63
CA GLY A 640 -7.53 60.73 -1.89
C GLY A 640 -6.63 59.48 -1.85
N VAL A 641 -5.45 59.52 -2.48
CA VAL A 641 -4.52 58.40 -2.67
C VAL A 641 -4.05 57.81 -1.34
N PHE A 642 -3.78 58.66 -0.33
CA PHE A 642 -3.37 58.22 1.00
C PHE A 642 -4.47 57.44 1.75
N THR A 643 -5.74 57.82 1.56
CA THR A 643 -6.87 57.08 2.12
C THR A 643 -7.01 55.72 1.45
N LEU A 644 -6.81 55.65 0.13
CA LEU A 644 -6.84 54.38 -0.61
C LEU A 644 -5.71 53.43 -0.15
N PHE A 645 -4.49 53.94 0.03
CA PHE A 645 -3.38 53.16 0.58
C PHE A 645 -3.65 52.67 2.00
N ALA A 646 -4.25 53.50 2.86
CA ALA A 646 -4.57 53.10 4.22
C ALA A 646 -5.62 51.96 4.25
N ILE A 647 -6.64 52.02 3.39
CA ILE A 647 -7.64 50.94 3.22
C ILE A 647 -6.96 49.69 2.65
N ALA A 648 -6.10 49.83 1.65
CA ALA A 648 -5.39 48.70 1.05
C ALA A 648 -4.48 47.98 2.06
N PHE A 649 -3.69 48.72 2.86
CA PHE A 649 -2.86 48.13 3.90
C PHE A 649 -3.68 47.46 5.01
N PHE A 650 -4.84 48.02 5.35
CA PHE A 650 -5.77 47.39 6.27
C PHE A 650 -6.29 46.04 5.73
N LEU A 651 -6.73 45.99 4.47
CA LEU A 651 -7.21 44.76 3.83
C LEU A 651 -6.09 43.71 3.68
N ILE A 652 -4.87 44.12 3.36
CA ILE A 652 -3.69 43.24 3.31
C ILE A 652 -3.37 42.68 4.71
N GLY A 653 -3.43 43.52 5.74
CA GLY A 653 -3.26 43.09 7.14
C GLY A 653 -4.28 42.04 7.55
N LEU A 654 -5.55 42.24 7.18
CA LEU A 654 -6.63 41.27 7.42
C LEU A 654 -6.42 39.95 6.66
N ALA A 655 -5.96 40.01 5.41
CA ALA A 655 -5.66 38.81 4.61
C ALA A 655 -4.49 38.01 5.20
N LEU A 656 -3.41 38.70 5.62
CA LEU A 656 -2.27 38.05 6.29
C LEU A 656 -2.68 37.39 7.62
N PHE A 657 -3.55 38.05 8.39
CA PHE A 657 -4.13 37.46 9.59
C PHE A 657 -4.96 36.20 9.28
N GLY A 658 -5.81 36.24 8.25
CA GLY A 658 -6.59 35.09 7.80
C GLY A 658 -5.74 33.89 7.36
N ILE A 659 -4.63 34.14 6.65
CA ILE A 659 -3.67 33.10 6.26
C ILE A 659 -2.97 32.50 7.50
N GLY A 660 -2.58 33.34 8.47
CA GLY A 660 -1.99 32.89 9.73
C GLY A 660 -2.93 31.98 10.54
N LEU A 661 -4.21 32.36 10.61
CA LEU A 661 -5.27 31.58 11.27
C LEU A 661 -5.52 30.23 10.56
N LEU A 662 -5.64 30.24 9.22
CA LEU A 662 -5.82 29.02 8.42
C LEU A 662 -4.65 28.06 8.62
N GLY A 663 -3.42 28.60 8.60
CA GLY A 663 -2.25 27.81 8.88
C GLY A 663 -2.30 27.20 10.29
N GLU A 664 -2.84 27.90 11.29
CA GLU A 664 -2.90 27.39 12.68
C GLU A 664 -3.84 26.18 12.77
N TYR A 665 -4.98 26.25 12.07
CA TYR A 665 -5.89 25.11 11.92
C TYR A 665 -5.23 23.95 11.18
N ILE A 666 -4.56 24.21 10.06
CA ILE A 666 -3.83 23.17 9.32
C ILE A 666 -2.73 22.56 10.18
N GLY A 667 -2.03 23.36 10.97
CA GLY A 667 -1.01 22.89 11.92
C GLY A 667 -1.58 21.94 12.96
N ARG A 668 -2.74 22.27 13.55
CA ARG A 668 -3.45 21.39 14.51
C ARG A 668 -3.94 20.09 13.85
N ILE A 669 -4.55 20.18 12.67
CA ILE A 669 -5.01 19.00 11.90
C ILE A 669 -3.83 18.12 11.48
N TYR A 670 -2.72 18.73 11.05
CA TYR A 670 -1.51 18.01 10.67
C TYR A 670 -0.90 17.24 11.85
N GLN A 671 -0.99 17.77 13.08
CA GLN A 671 -0.58 17.05 14.28
C GLN A 671 -1.48 15.83 14.54
N GLU A 672 -2.78 15.94 14.25
CA GLU A 672 -3.77 14.90 14.56
C GLU A 672 -3.79 13.75 13.53
N VAL A 673 -3.50 14.02 12.25
CA VAL A 673 -3.67 13.06 11.14
C VAL A 673 -2.44 12.17 10.91
N ARG A 674 -1.29 12.48 11.49
CA ARG A 674 -0.01 12.00 10.96
C ARG A 674 0.36 10.55 11.25
N SER A 675 -0.52 9.72 11.81
CA SER A 675 -0.37 8.31 12.26
C SER A 675 0.40 7.35 11.32
N ARG A 676 1.69 7.61 11.07
CA ARG A 676 2.64 6.75 10.36
C ARG A 676 3.47 5.99 11.39
N PRO A 677 3.81 4.72 11.14
CA PRO A 677 4.68 3.95 12.03
C PRO A 677 6.05 4.63 12.18
N ARG A 678 6.55 4.71 13.41
CA ARG A 678 7.78 5.46 13.75
C ARG A 678 9.02 4.85 13.12
N TYR A 679 9.05 3.54 12.94
CA TYR A 679 10.06 2.75 12.22
C TYR A 679 9.42 1.41 11.82
N VAL A 680 10.10 0.66 10.94
CA VAL A 680 9.69 -0.70 10.56
C VAL A 680 10.82 -1.66 10.87
N ILE A 681 10.56 -2.63 11.74
CA ILE A 681 11.50 -3.68 12.12
C ILE A 681 11.39 -4.82 11.09
N GLN A 682 12.53 -5.24 10.55
CA GLN A 682 12.66 -6.41 9.67
C GLN A 682 12.71 -7.71 10.47
N ALA A 683 13.47 -7.73 11.57
CA ALA A 683 13.58 -8.88 12.46
C ALA A 683 14.09 -8.45 13.84
N VAL A 684 13.67 -9.16 14.89
CA VAL A 684 14.30 -9.10 16.21
C VAL A 684 15.01 -10.44 16.43
N LEU A 685 16.35 -10.41 16.52
CA LEU A 685 17.15 -11.60 16.77
C LEU A 685 17.42 -11.69 18.29
N GLU A 686 16.87 -12.71 18.92
CA GLU A 686 17.12 -13.06 20.32
C GLU A 686 17.19 -14.58 20.41
N GLN A 687 18.21 -15.11 21.09
CA GLN A 687 18.32 -16.54 21.33
C GLN A 687 17.48 -16.84 22.58
N LYS A 688 16.25 -17.37 22.41
CA LYS A 688 15.41 -17.78 23.55
C LYS A 688 16.13 -18.90 24.29
N GLY A 689 16.48 -18.67 25.56
CA GLY A 689 16.93 -19.71 26.47
C GLY A 689 15.97 -20.90 26.40
N GLY A 690 16.51 -22.08 26.07
CA GLY A 690 15.73 -23.27 25.80
C GLY A 690 14.85 -23.66 26.98
N GLN A 691 13.60 -24.00 26.68
CA GLN A 691 12.90 -25.04 27.42
C GLN A 691 13.67 -26.35 27.18
N ALA A 692 14.33 -26.83 28.23
CA ALA A 692 14.61 -28.24 28.43
C ALA A 692 13.40 -28.88 29.12
#